data_AF-A0A7Y7WWC1-F1
#
_entry.id   AF-A0A7Y7WWC1-F1
#
_cell.length_a   1.000
_cell.length_b   1.000
_cell.length_c   1.000
_cell.angle_alpha   90.00
_cell.angle_beta   90.00
_cell.angle_gamma   90.00
#
_symmetry.space_group_name_H-M   'P 1'
#
loop_
_entity.id
_entity.type
_entity.pdbx_description
1 polymer ?
#
loop_
_entity_poly.entity_id
_entity_poly.type
_entity_poly.pdbx_seq_one_letter_code
_entity_poly.pdbx_strand_id
1 'polypeptide(L)'
;MQFTQPRLSIAVTLALGITATQHTQASDIVNRGIISNNSHGLTSQEDLLLFNAGTIVGRDGAGVYAQGNGNVDNKGRITGSLGEKGSPLNDGIRIGKVARISNAGTIESTHPLGSGLVIGNGSVTNGSSALISGKGYGILAKGGGTTHVTNSGTIQGARGIKFEGNFNDVVVNSGSIIGSGGGPTIDLGGGDDVLSLHSGSRIGGFIDGGQGYDRVVLNGAGSGTLRDTLRFEKLHVDSGTWTLLSRGDFSDGAEIAWGAKLINQGAITGQTLVKGEYTGQGYTHSLLVKGTLRVNRASGAASIGQDLTLSRGSKLIYGVDANGGSATVQVGGTANLGGATLLVNATGGRAPVNSQHTLLRAGNVEGTFGQVTTDLALMTPEVRYGKTEVGLSYRRNDVALESLAQSDNAKSVARHLEPLTRFGKVTTGIKGQAVSREEFFSDGMNKSIIRKRRSLDDDMDSDLELAMADVEEMDDVPAVGAALTTSNEATLTRALEQLASSHTANLGNATLSGASQVSSSMLSAMRQLGDPANRQTLSSTALATGDSSRNGANGRLWVQGLGNSGKFERSQSSQVLQQNTRGLLLGADWALDSEWRLGVLGGKSQTRLKGTDFGGDLDSWHLGAYALRQSGPLALRLGAVHSIHEGRTRRNVDFAGLSDRLKGNHRADSQQAFAELGYNLGSGNLHAEPFVNIGYQRYHHEGFKEKGGDTALNVKAQTQDNLSSTFGARLANQYTLDSGMRLTPHLSAGWKHLYGRTTHQTEQNLMALNDDSFKIKSSALDRDSLVLEAGLDLKLSPRQNLGVGYSGEVGGNSRKHGVMGQWALAF
;
A
#
# COMPACT_ATOMS: atom_id res chain seq x y z
N MET A 1 -67.65 25.09 -36.40
CA MET A 1 -67.60 24.89 -37.87
C MET A 1 -66.16 25.12 -38.32
N GLN A 2 -65.69 24.31 -39.28
CA GLN A 2 -64.41 24.36 -39.99
C GLN A 2 -63.19 23.62 -39.40
N PHE A 3 -63.18 22.33 -39.77
CA PHE A 3 -62.09 21.52 -40.33
C PHE A 3 -60.74 21.42 -39.58
N THR A 4 -60.69 20.37 -38.76
CA THR A 4 -59.52 19.51 -38.52
C THR A 4 -58.85 19.09 -39.83
N GLN A 5 -57.59 19.50 -40.04
CA GLN A 5 -56.70 18.87 -41.02
C GLN A 5 -56.19 17.52 -40.47
N PRO A 6 -56.07 16.47 -41.29
CA PRO A 6 -55.63 15.16 -40.82
C PRO A 6 -54.12 15.18 -40.57
N ARG A 7 -53.71 14.74 -39.37
CA ARG A 7 -52.35 14.23 -39.17
C ARG A 7 -52.20 12.96 -40.01
N LEU A 8 -51.40 13.01 -41.05
CA LEU A 8 -51.08 11.84 -41.86
C LEU A 8 -50.06 10.98 -41.08
N SER A 9 -50.54 10.18 -40.13
CA SER A 9 -49.74 9.11 -39.52
C SER A 9 -49.61 7.99 -40.53
N ILE A 10 -48.59 8.05 -41.39
CA ILE A 10 -48.19 6.92 -42.22
C ILE A 10 -47.46 5.92 -41.31
N ALA A 11 -48.20 4.99 -40.71
CA ALA A 11 -47.64 3.75 -40.18
C ALA A 11 -47.38 2.82 -41.38
N VAL A 12 -46.25 3.04 -42.07
CA VAL A 12 -45.77 2.10 -43.08
C VAL A 12 -45.11 0.93 -42.36
N THR A 13 -45.88 -0.14 -42.16
CA THR A 13 -45.34 -1.49 -42.05
C THR A 13 -45.10 -1.99 -43.48
N LEU A 14 -43.99 -1.59 -44.12
CA LEU A 14 -43.53 -2.19 -45.37
C LEU A 14 -42.68 -3.42 -45.06
N ALA A 15 -43.35 -4.54 -44.82
CA ALA A 15 -42.77 -5.84 -45.13
C ALA A 15 -42.97 -6.08 -46.63
N LEU A 16 -41.91 -6.54 -47.30
CA LEU A 16 -41.76 -6.81 -48.74
C LEU A 16 -41.35 -5.59 -49.59
N GLY A 17 -40.20 -5.75 -50.26
CA GLY A 17 -39.52 -4.70 -50.99
C GLY A 17 -40.33 -4.14 -52.16
N ILE A 18 -40.58 -2.83 -52.12
CA ILE A 18 -40.99 -2.02 -53.27
C ILE A 18 -40.31 -0.65 -53.13
N THR A 19 -39.66 -0.23 -54.22
CA THR A 19 -39.10 1.10 -54.48
C THR A 19 -40.22 2.13 -54.54
N ALA A 20 -40.26 3.10 -53.62
CA ALA A 20 -41.22 4.21 -53.68
C ALA A 20 -40.50 5.56 -53.62
N THR A 21 -40.52 6.28 -54.73
CA THR A 21 -40.13 7.69 -54.83
C THR A 21 -41.24 8.53 -54.19
N GLN A 22 -41.03 9.07 -52.99
CA GLN A 22 -41.99 9.99 -52.36
C GLN A 22 -41.36 11.36 -52.16
N HIS A 23 -41.69 12.30 -53.05
CA HIS A 23 -41.60 13.73 -52.78
C HIS A 23 -42.72 14.08 -51.78
N THR A 24 -42.37 14.45 -50.56
CA THR A 24 -43.35 14.86 -49.53
C THR A 24 -43.04 16.28 -49.06
N GLN A 25 -44.08 17.13 -49.00
CA GLN A 25 -44.00 18.46 -48.39
C GLN A 25 -43.94 18.32 -46.87
N ALA A 26 -43.05 19.08 -46.21
CA ALA A 26 -42.82 19.16 -44.75
C ALA A 26 -43.59 18.12 -43.91
N SER A 27 -43.03 16.91 -43.78
CA SER A 27 -43.68 15.79 -43.09
C SER A 27 -42.80 15.29 -41.95
N ASP A 28 -43.39 15.10 -40.77
CA ASP A 28 -42.76 14.38 -39.67
C ASP A 28 -42.56 12.91 -40.08
N ILE A 29 -41.32 12.46 -40.22
CA ILE A 29 -41.01 11.09 -40.64
C ILE A 29 -40.54 10.28 -39.44
N VAL A 30 -41.21 9.15 -39.17
CA VAL A 30 -40.83 8.20 -38.13
C VAL A 30 -40.50 6.85 -38.77
N ASN A 31 -39.23 6.46 -38.77
CA ASN A 31 -38.77 5.18 -39.30
C ASN A 31 -38.47 4.19 -38.17
N ARG A 32 -39.05 2.99 -38.24
CA ARG A 32 -38.72 1.83 -37.38
C ARG A 32 -38.31 0.59 -38.18
N GLY A 33 -38.35 0.66 -39.52
CA GLY A 33 -38.07 -0.43 -40.44
C GLY A 33 -36.88 -0.12 -41.35
N ILE A 34 -36.95 -0.54 -42.61
CA ILE A 34 -35.90 -0.25 -43.61
C ILE A 34 -36.48 0.71 -44.65
N ILE A 35 -35.83 1.86 -44.83
CA ILE A 35 -36.04 2.78 -45.96
C ILE A 35 -34.82 2.66 -46.87
N SER A 36 -35.01 2.33 -48.14
CA SER A 36 -33.90 2.30 -49.09
C SER A 36 -34.35 2.74 -50.48
N ASN A 37 -33.51 3.53 -51.17
CA ASN A 37 -33.76 4.01 -52.51
C ASN A 37 -32.49 3.89 -53.36
N ASN A 38 -32.65 3.79 -54.68
CA ASN A 38 -31.55 3.73 -55.63
C ASN A 38 -30.74 5.03 -55.71
N SER A 39 -31.29 6.17 -55.29
CA SER A 39 -30.56 7.45 -55.14
C SER A 39 -30.38 7.78 -53.66
N HIS A 40 -31.01 8.85 -53.17
CA HIS A 40 -31.05 9.22 -51.75
C HIS A 40 -32.06 8.38 -50.99
N GLY A 41 -31.71 7.89 -49.80
CA GLY A 41 -32.63 7.10 -48.98
C GLY A 41 -33.90 7.89 -48.63
N LEU A 42 -33.72 9.17 -48.28
CA LEU A 42 -34.78 10.14 -48.02
C LEU A 42 -34.41 11.50 -48.65
N THR A 43 -35.36 12.18 -49.28
CA THR A 43 -35.17 13.52 -49.87
C THR A 43 -36.27 14.48 -49.45
N SER A 44 -35.91 15.67 -48.98
CA SER A 44 -36.83 16.80 -48.75
C SER A 44 -36.34 18.06 -49.49
N GLN A 45 -37.26 18.76 -50.15
CA GLN A 45 -37.00 20.08 -50.74
C GLN A 45 -37.25 21.22 -49.71
N GLU A 46 -38.01 20.92 -48.65
CA GLU A 46 -38.38 21.83 -47.56
C GLU A 46 -37.76 21.37 -46.23
N ASP A 47 -38.18 21.97 -45.13
CA ASP A 47 -37.76 21.58 -43.78
C ASP A 47 -38.12 20.11 -43.46
N LEU A 48 -37.18 19.39 -42.84
CA LEU A 48 -37.29 17.97 -42.51
C LEU A 48 -37.32 17.76 -40.99
N LEU A 49 -38.28 16.96 -40.50
CA LEU A 49 -38.25 16.37 -39.16
C LEU A 49 -38.20 14.84 -39.27
N LEU A 50 -37.15 14.22 -38.74
CA LEU A 50 -36.90 12.77 -38.86
C LEU A 50 -36.59 12.15 -37.50
N PHE A 51 -37.34 11.10 -37.15
CA PHE A 51 -37.05 10.18 -36.05
C PHE A 51 -36.72 8.80 -36.65
N ASN A 52 -35.45 8.39 -36.59
CA ASN A 52 -35.01 7.10 -37.12
C ASN A 52 -34.61 6.13 -36.01
N ALA A 53 -35.34 5.05 -35.84
CA ALA A 53 -34.95 3.88 -35.04
C ALA A 53 -34.61 2.65 -35.90
N GLY A 54 -34.84 2.73 -37.22
CA GLY A 54 -34.58 1.67 -38.19
C GLY A 54 -33.33 1.93 -39.05
N THR A 55 -33.33 1.39 -40.26
CA THR A 55 -32.23 1.56 -41.23
C THR A 55 -32.69 2.44 -42.39
N ILE A 56 -31.88 3.45 -42.77
CA ILE A 56 -32.09 4.28 -43.96
C ILE A 56 -30.85 4.16 -44.85
N VAL A 57 -31.03 3.80 -46.13
CA VAL A 57 -29.93 3.59 -47.08
C VAL A 57 -30.19 4.31 -48.40
N GLY A 58 -29.36 5.30 -48.73
CA GLY A 58 -29.21 5.80 -50.10
C GLY A 58 -28.19 4.96 -50.86
N ARG A 59 -28.59 4.24 -51.91
CA ARG A 59 -27.70 3.30 -52.62
C ARG A 59 -26.76 3.96 -53.61
N ASP A 60 -27.08 5.16 -54.08
CA ASP A 60 -26.24 5.97 -54.98
C ASP A 60 -26.46 7.47 -54.66
N GLY A 61 -26.35 7.78 -53.38
CA GLY A 61 -26.69 9.09 -52.83
C GLY A 61 -26.71 9.06 -51.31
N ALA A 62 -27.01 10.22 -50.73
CA ALA A 62 -27.05 10.37 -49.29
C ALA A 62 -28.10 9.49 -48.62
N GLY A 63 -27.84 9.03 -47.39
CA GLY A 63 -28.85 8.36 -46.59
C GLY A 63 -30.07 9.26 -46.37
N VAL A 64 -29.82 10.52 -46.00
CA VAL A 64 -30.82 11.58 -45.89
C VAL A 64 -30.32 12.84 -46.60
N TYR A 65 -31.14 13.43 -47.47
CA TYR A 65 -30.88 14.70 -48.15
C TYR A 65 -32.02 15.70 -47.89
N ALA A 66 -31.69 16.90 -47.40
CA ALA A 66 -32.65 17.99 -47.24
C ALA A 66 -32.08 19.30 -47.79
N GLN A 67 -32.83 20.00 -48.64
CA GLN A 67 -32.46 21.34 -49.11
C GLN A 67 -32.82 22.44 -48.10
N GLY A 68 -33.89 22.25 -47.32
CA GLY A 68 -34.30 23.12 -46.22
C GLY A 68 -33.51 22.89 -44.92
N ASN A 69 -34.09 23.29 -43.79
CA ASN A 69 -33.58 22.93 -42.47
C ASN A 69 -33.82 21.43 -42.20
N GLY A 70 -33.08 20.85 -41.25
CA GLY A 70 -33.29 19.46 -40.87
C GLY A 70 -33.15 19.23 -39.37
N ASN A 71 -34.11 18.56 -38.77
CA ASN A 71 -34.06 18.07 -37.41
C ASN A 71 -34.13 16.53 -37.42
N VAL A 72 -33.04 15.88 -36.98
CA VAL A 72 -32.88 14.42 -37.07
C VAL A 72 -32.53 13.85 -35.69
N ASP A 73 -33.39 12.97 -35.17
CA ASP A 73 -33.10 12.09 -34.05
C ASP A 73 -32.85 10.68 -34.57
N ASN A 74 -31.59 10.25 -34.59
CA ASN A 74 -31.16 8.95 -35.09
C ASN A 74 -30.73 8.01 -33.95
N LYS A 75 -31.50 6.95 -33.73
CA LYS A 75 -31.17 5.80 -32.87
C LYS A 75 -30.81 4.55 -33.68
N GLY A 76 -31.09 4.56 -34.98
CA GLY A 76 -30.83 3.46 -35.91
C GLY A 76 -29.57 3.67 -36.76
N ARG A 77 -29.60 3.19 -38.01
CA ARG A 77 -28.49 3.33 -38.97
C ARG A 77 -28.92 4.17 -40.17
N ILE A 78 -28.14 5.19 -40.52
CA ILE A 78 -28.31 5.99 -41.73
C ILE A 78 -27.03 5.87 -42.55
N THR A 79 -27.15 5.36 -43.78
CA THR A 79 -26.01 5.08 -44.66
C THR A 79 -26.19 5.76 -46.00
N GLY A 80 -25.22 6.58 -46.40
CA GLY A 80 -25.01 6.98 -47.79
C GLY A 80 -24.02 6.03 -48.46
N SER A 81 -24.38 5.48 -49.62
CA SER A 81 -23.55 4.50 -50.34
C SER A 81 -23.24 4.93 -51.76
N LEU A 82 -22.15 4.36 -52.29
CA LEU A 82 -21.78 4.45 -53.69
C LEU A 82 -22.60 3.45 -54.50
N GLY A 83 -23.28 3.91 -55.55
CA GLY A 83 -23.93 3.06 -56.53
C GLY A 83 -23.25 3.17 -57.91
N GLU A 84 -23.86 2.54 -58.91
CA GLU A 84 -23.26 2.39 -60.24
C GLU A 84 -23.13 3.70 -61.04
N LYS A 85 -23.90 4.77 -60.71
CA LYS A 85 -23.87 6.04 -61.45
C LYS A 85 -22.91 7.08 -60.86
N GLY A 86 -22.35 6.83 -59.68
CA GLY A 86 -21.31 7.68 -59.08
C GLY A 86 -21.79 9.07 -58.68
N SER A 87 -22.92 9.18 -57.98
CA SER A 87 -23.42 10.46 -57.48
C SER A 87 -22.36 11.19 -56.62
N PRO A 88 -22.19 12.53 -56.71
CA PRO A 88 -21.25 13.25 -55.84
C PRO A 88 -21.80 13.48 -54.42
N LEU A 89 -23.06 13.17 -54.16
CA LEU A 89 -23.78 13.48 -52.92
C LEU A 89 -24.03 12.24 -52.06
N ASN A 90 -22.99 11.49 -51.70
CA ASN A 90 -23.08 10.18 -51.03
C ASN A 90 -22.87 10.21 -49.51
N ASP A 91 -23.26 11.29 -48.84
CA ASP A 91 -23.03 11.45 -47.40
C ASP A 91 -24.00 10.63 -46.56
N GLY A 92 -23.68 10.34 -45.29
CA GLY A 92 -24.66 9.74 -44.40
C GLY A 92 -25.92 10.62 -44.31
N ILE A 93 -25.71 11.89 -43.95
CA ILE A 93 -26.75 12.93 -43.96
C ILE A 93 -26.19 14.19 -44.63
N ARG A 94 -27.01 14.84 -45.47
CA ARG A 94 -26.74 16.14 -46.07
C ARG A 94 -27.92 17.10 -45.88
N ILE A 95 -27.70 18.20 -45.16
CA ILE A 95 -28.69 19.27 -44.93
C ILE A 95 -28.12 20.60 -45.42
N GLY A 96 -28.82 21.28 -46.33
CA GLY A 96 -28.31 22.49 -46.99
C GLY A 96 -28.31 23.76 -46.13
N LYS A 97 -29.22 23.86 -45.16
CA LYS A 97 -29.36 25.02 -44.25
C LYS A 97 -29.01 24.64 -42.80
N VAL A 98 -29.90 24.94 -41.84
CA VAL A 98 -29.68 24.69 -40.41
C VAL A 98 -30.02 23.25 -40.07
N ALA A 99 -29.08 22.54 -39.45
CA ALA A 99 -29.26 21.17 -38.96
C ALA A 99 -29.35 21.12 -37.43
N ARG A 100 -30.25 20.30 -36.91
CA ARG A 100 -30.27 19.84 -35.51
C ARG A 100 -30.20 18.33 -35.51
N ILE A 101 -29.05 17.78 -35.16
CA ILE A 101 -28.79 16.33 -35.21
C ILE A 101 -28.58 15.81 -33.79
N SER A 102 -29.37 14.82 -33.40
CA SER A 102 -29.16 13.97 -32.22
C SER A 102 -28.88 12.56 -32.72
N ASN A 103 -27.68 12.04 -32.49
CA ASN A 103 -27.27 10.71 -32.92
C ASN A 103 -26.96 9.83 -31.70
N ALA A 104 -27.72 8.76 -31.54
CA ALA A 104 -27.46 7.65 -30.61
C ALA A 104 -27.08 6.34 -31.35
N GLY A 105 -27.23 6.31 -32.68
CA GLY A 105 -26.92 5.16 -33.53
C GLY A 105 -25.74 5.42 -34.47
N THR A 106 -25.84 4.94 -35.71
CA THR A 106 -24.78 5.09 -36.74
C THR A 106 -25.25 6.00 -37.85
N ILE A 107 -24.44 7.01 -38.18
CA ILE A 107 -24.51 7.80 -39.41
C ILE A 107 -23.21 7.56 -40.16
N GLU A 108 -23.29 7.07 -41.39
CA GLU A 108 -22.08 6.79 -42.15
C GLU A 108 -22.19 7.07 -43.65
N SER A 109 -21.05 7.34 -44.27
CA SER A 109 -20.87 7.21 -45.71
C SER A 109 -19.87 6.10 -46.02
N THR A 110 -20.23 5.22 -46.95
CA THR A 110 -19.32 4.19 -47.49
C THR A 110 -18.53 4.68 -48.70
N HIS A 111 -18.85 5.87 -49.23
CA HIS A 111 -18.18 6.44 -50.40
C HIS A 111 -16.76 6.94 -50.06
N PRO A 112 -15.74 6.72 -50.92
CA PRO A 112 -14.35 7.11 -50.63
C PRO A 112 -14.13 8.60 -50.32
N LEU A 113 -14.97 9.49 -50.87
CA LEU A 113 -14.95 10.93 -50.61
C LEU A 113 -16.16 11.42 -49.79
N GLY A 114 -17.07 10.51 -49.41
CA GLY A 114 -18.30 10.90 -48.74
C GLY A 114 -18.06 11.22 -47.27
N SER A 115 -18.88 12.12 -46.73
CA SER A 115 -18.81 12.53 -45.34
C SER A 115 -19.88 11.81 -44.52
N GLY A 116 -19.65 11.60 -43.22
CA GLY A 116 -20.69 11.12 -42.33
C GLY A 116 -21.86 12.10 -42.30
N LEU A 117 -21.55 13.38 -42.10
CA LEU A 117 -22.50 14.47 -42.06
C LEU A 117 -22.01 15.69 -42.83
N VAL A 118 -22.87 16.27 -43.67
CA VAL A 118 -22.66 17.57 -44.33
C VAL A 118 -23.82 18.50 -43.96
N ILE A 119 -23.51 19.64 -43.35
CA ILE A 119 -24.52 20.62 -42.91
C ILE A 119 -24.16 22.03 -43.39
N GLY A 120 -25.16 22.91 -43.53
CA GLY A 120 -24.90 24.35 -43.68
C GLY A 120 -24.32 24.91 -42.39
N ASN A 121 -25.08 24.77 -41.29
CA ASN A 121 -24.69 25.12 -39.92
C ASN A 121 -25.64 24.46 -38.89
N GLY A 122 -25.51 24.75 -37.60
CA GLY A 122 -26.47 24.33 -36.56
C GLY A 122 -25.86 23.52 -35.43
N SER A 123 -26.54 22.49 -34.94
CA SER A 123 -26.10 21.71 -33.76
C SER A 123 -26.04 20.20 -34.02
N VAL A 124 -24.96 19.54 -33.62
CA VAL A 124 -24.77 18.10 -33.71
C VAL A 124 -24.43 17.54 -32.32
N THR A 125 -25.21 16.57 -31.86
CA THR A 125 -24.92 15.81 -30.64
C THR A 125 -24.72 14.33 -30.99
N ASN A 126 -23.53 13.80 -30.74
CA ASN A 126 -23.18 12.39 -30.95
C ASN A 126 -23.02 11.70 -29.59
N GLY A 127 -23.96 10.80 -29.26
CA GLY A 127 -24.02 10.09 -27.98
C GLY A 127 -22.88 9.09 -27.77
N SER A 128 -22.72 8.58 -26.56
CA SER A 128 -21.54 7.81 -26.13
C SER A 128 -21.28 6.50 -26.89
N SER A 129 -22.32 5.85 -27.41
CA SER A 129 -22.22 4.64 -28.24
C SER A 129 -22.36 4.92 -29.74
N ALA A 130 -22.50 6.18 -30.11
CA ALA A 130 -22.89 6.58 -31.44
C ALA A 130 -21.68 6.80 -32.36
N LEU A 131 -21.86 6.52 -33.65
CA LEU A 131 -20.84 6.66 -34.68
C LEU A 131 -21.29 7.65 -35.74
N ILE A 132 -20.44 8.62 -36.05
CA ILE A 132 -20.49 9.42 -37.27
C ILE A 132 -19.22 9.14 -38.06
N SER A 133 -19.35 8.58 -39.26
CA SER A 133 -18.21 8.12 -40.05
C SER A 133 -18.31 8.49 -41.51
N GLY A 134 -17.32 9.20 -42.04
CA GLY A 134 -17.15 9.36 -43.50
C GLY A 134 -15.74 8.97 -43.90
N LYS A 135 -15.51 8.60 -45.17
CA LYS A 135 -14.13 8.42 -45.66
C LYS A 135 -13.46 9.77 -45.94
N GLY A 136 -14.24 10.79 -46.32
CA GLY A 136 -13.79 12.18 -46.41
C GLY A 136 -13.77 12.86 -45.04
N TYR A 137 -14.93 13.33 -44.59
CA TYR A 137 -15.08 13.98 -43.29
C TYR A 137 -15.99 13.17 -42.36
N GLY A 138 -15.71 13.16 -41.06
CA GLY A 138 -16.74 12.77 -40.09
C GLY A 138 -17.90 13.76 -40.17
N ILE A 139 -17.60 15.05 -39.96
CA ILE A 139 -18.52 16.18 -40.10
C ILE A 139 -17.87 17.28 -40.95
N LEU A 140 -18.63 17.79 -41.93
CA LEU A 140 -18.30 18.99 -42.70
C LEU A 140 -19.42 20.02 -42.57
N ALA A 141 -19.15 21.19 -41.99
CA ALA A 141 -20.06 22.34 -42.02
C ALA A 141 -19.61 23.33 -43.10
N LYS A 142 -20.53 23.72 -43.98
CA LYS A 142 -20.25 24.51 -45.20
C LYS A 142 -20.37 26.04 -45.02
N GLY A 143 -20.36 26.54 -43.79
CA GLY A 143 -20.33 27.98 -43.52
C GLY A 143 -21.63 28.73 -43.77
N GLY A 144 -22.77 28.14 -43.40
CA GLY A 144 -24.07 28.84 -43.39
C GLY A 144 -24.32 29.70 -42.13
N GLY A 145 -23.41 29.66 -41.16
CA GLY A 145 -23.53 30.28 -39.83
C GLY A 145 -22.81 29.46 -38.76
N THR A 146 -22.95 29.86 -37.49
CA THR A 146 -22.36 29.16 -36.34
C THR A 146 -22.80 27.70 -36.21
N THR A 147 -21.85 26.84 -35.86
CA THR A 147 -21.98 25.39 -35.69
C THR A 147 -21.51 24.95 -34.30
N HIS A 148 -22.31 24.11 -33.65
CA HIS A 148 -22.00 23.51 -32.35
C HIS A 148 -21.96 21.99 -32.46
N VAL A 149 -20.84 21.36 -32.13
CA VAL A 149 -20.68 19.91 -32.11
C VAL A 149 -20.41 19.46 -30.68
N THR A 150 -21.24 18.56 -30.15
CA THR A 150 -21.00 17.84 -28.90
C THR A 150 -20.81 16.36 -29.19
N ASN A 151 -19.63 15.82 -28.88
CA ASN A 151 -19.29 14.43 -29.14
C ASN A 151 -18.94 13.67 -27.86
N SER A 152 -19.69 12.61 -27.57
CA SER A 152 -19.34 11.60 -26.56
C SER A 152 -19.02 10.24 -27.16
N GLY A 153 -19.37 10.00 -28.43
CA GLY A 153 -19.10 8.77 -29.16
C GLY A 153 -17.87 8.86 -30.05
N THR A 154 -17.96 8.30 -31.26
CA THR A 154 -16.89 8.34 -32.25
C THR A 154 -17.29 9.18 -33.47
N ILE A 155 -16.45 10.14 -33.83
CA ILE A 155 -16.47 10.85 -35.10
C ILE A 155 -15.20 10.50 -35.87
N GLN A 156 -15.30 10.02 -37.11
CA GLN A 156 -14.12 9.62 -37.87
C GLN A 156 -14.19 9.96 -39.36
N GLY A 157 -13.05 10.30 -39.93
CA GLY A 157 -12.82 10.37 -41.36
C GLY A 157 -11.36 10.67 -41.73
N ALA A 158 -11.09 10.98 -43.00
CA ALA A 158 -9.79 11.55 -43.37
C ALA A 158 -9.53 12.84 -42.59
N ARG A 159 -10.58 13.64 -42.36
CA ARG A 159 -10.64 14.61 -41.25
C ARG A 159 -11.83 14.31 -40.36
N GLY A 160 -11.70 14.52 -39.06
CA GLY A 160 -12.77 14.29 -38.11
C GLY A 160 -13.87 15.33 -38.26
N ILE A 161 -13.52 16.60 -38.07
CA ILE A 161 -14.43 17.75 -38.17
C ILE A 161 -13.76 18.83 -39.01
N LYS A 162 -14.51 19.43 -39.94
CA LYS A 162 -14.12 20.65 -40.64
C LYS A 162 -15.28 21.64 -40.65
N PHE A 163 -14.99 22.87 -40.28
CA PHE A 163 -15.87 24.01 -40.51
C PHE A 163 -15.31 24.90 -41.63
N GLU A 164 -16.20 25.51 -42.39
CA GLU A 164 -15.90 26.48 -43.44
C GLU A 164 -16.59 27.79 -43.09
N GLY A 165 -16.01 28.92 -43.47
CA GLY A 165 -16.55 30.25 -43.15
C GLY A 165 -15.83 30.93 -41.99
N ASN A 166 -16.34 32.10 -41.60
CA ASN A 166 -15.79 32.96 -40.55
C ASN A 166 -16.82 33.15 -39.42
N PHE A 167 -17.15 32.08 -38.70
CA PHE A 167 -18.18 32.08 -37.66
C PHE A 167 -17.63 31.46 -36.38
N ASN A 168 -18.10 31.94 -35.23
CA ASN A 168 -17.63 31.45 -33.94
C ASN A 168 -18.26 30.09 -33.66
N ASP A 169 -17.52 29.03 -33.90
CA ASP A 169 -17.93 27.65 -33.80
C ASP A 169 -17.47 27.00 -32.48
N VAL A 170 -18.17 25.94 -32.09
CA VAL A 170 -17.91 25.26 -30.80
C VAL A 170 -17.82 23.75 -30.99
N VAL A 171 -16.73 23.16 -30.52
CA VAL A 171 -16.58 21.70 -30.39
C VAL A 171 -16.41 21.33 -28.94
N VAL A 172 -17.36 20.56 -28.40
CA VAL A 172 -17.27 19.91 -27.08
C VAL A 172 -17.03 18.43 -27.29
N ASN A 173 -15.94 17.88 -26.74
CA ASN A 173 -15.61 16.48 -26.88
C ASN A 173 -15.42 15.80 -25.53
N SER A 174 -15.99 14.62 -25.36
CA SER A 174 -15.69 13.63 -24.33
C SER A 174 -15.45 12.23 -24.90
N GLY A 175 -15.62 12.06 -26.23
CA GLY A 175 -15.40 10.82 -26.97
C GLY A 175 -14.15 10.86 -27.84
N SER A 176 -14.19 10.13 -28.97
CA SER A 176 -13.10 10.03 -29.94
C SER A 176 -13.39 10.81 -31.22
N ILE A 177 -12.43 11.63 -31.66
CA ILE A 177 -12.43 12.29 -32.97
C ILE A 177 -11.17 11.88 -33.72
N ILE A 178 -11.32 11.21 -34.86
CA ILE A 178 -10.22 10.54 -35.56
C ILE A 178 -10.09 11.11 -36.98
N GLY A 179 -8.89 11.59 -37.30
CA GLY A 179 -8.49 12.01 -38.65
C GLY A 179 -7.37 11.11 -39.18
N SER A 180 -7.53 10.57 -40.38
CA SER A 180 -6.54 9.67 -41.01
C SER A 180 -5.85 10.25 -42.25
N GLY A 181 -6.21 11.46 -42.68
CA GLY A 181 -5.91 12.03 -44.00
C GLY A 181 -4.74 13.01 -44.08
N GLY A 182 -3.79 12.96 -43.14
CA GLY A 182 -2.57 13.80 -43.14
C GLY A 182 -2.78 15.31 -42.86
N GLY A 183 -4.00 15.83 -42.95
CA GLY A 183 -4.38 17.18 -42.53
C GLY A 183 -4.88 17.25 -41.07
N PRO A 184 -5.35 18.42 -40.60
CA PRO A 184 -5.91 18.56 -39.26
C PRO A 184 -7.07 17.60 -39.04
N THR A 185 -7.09 16.98 -37.86
CA THR A 185 -8.21 16.13 -37.43
C THR A 185 -9.44 16.97 -37.12
N ILE A 186 -9.22 18.16 -36.54
CA ILE A 186 -10.24 19.19 -36.33
C ILE A 186 -9.70 20.47 -36.96
N ASP A 187 -10.47 21.05 -37.87
CA ASP A 187 -10.20 22.29 -38.60
C ASP A 187 -11.38 23.22 -38.30
N LEU A 188 -11.16 24.21 -37.41
CA LEU A 188 -12.23 25.10 -36.93
C LEU A 188 -12.54 26.23 -37.91
N GLY A 189 -11.67 26.47 -38.90
CA GLY A 189 -11.96 27.42 -39.98
C GLY A 189 -11.55 28.84 -39.62
N GLY A 190 -12.50 29.77 -39.60
CA GLY A 190 -12.24 31.11 -39.11
C GLY A 190 -13.40 31.59 -38.25
N GLY A 191 -13.18 32.65 -37.48
CA GLY A 191 -14.06 33.06 -36.39
C GLY A 191 -13.34 32.94 -35.06
N ASP A 192 -14.02 33.30 -33.97
CA ASP A 192 -13.47 33.10 -32.62
C ASP A 192 -13.98 31.78 -32.06
N ASP A 193 -13.21 30.71 -32.25
CA ASP A 193 -13.68 29.34 -32.02
C ASP A 193 -13.35 28.82 -30.61
N VAL A 194 -14.18 27.87 -30.15
CA VAL A 194 -14.03 27.24 -28.84
C VAL A 194 -13.94 25.73 -28.97
N LEU A 195 -12.78 25.17 -28.62
CA LEU A 195 -12.60 23.74 -28.40
C LEU A 195 -12.66 23.41 -26.91
N SER A 196 -13.72 22.76 -26.44
CA SER A 196 -13.82 22.22 -25.09
C SER A 196 -13.53 20.72 -25.05
N LEU A 197 -12.44 20.32 -24.41
CA LEU A 197 -12.09 18.92 -24.18
C LEU A 197 -12.44 18.52 -22.74
N HIS A 198 -13.27 17.49 -22.63
CA HIS A 198 -13.65 16.88 -21.36
C HIS A 198 -12.81 15.61 -21.10
N SER A 199 -12.74 15.19 -19.84
CA SER A 199 -12.17 13.89 -19.45
C SER A 199 -12.71 12.75 -20.31
N GLY A 200 -11.84 11.92 -20.89
CA GLY A 200 -12.20 10.87 -21.85
C GLY A 200 -11.94 11.23 -23.32
N SER A 201 -11.71 12.51 -23.63
CA SER A 201 -11.39 12.98 -24.98
C SER A 201 -10.19 12.27 -25.60
N ARG A 202 -10.33 11.84 -26.86
CA ARG A 202 -9.26 11.30 -27.69
C ARG A 202 -9.29 11.94 -29.07
N ILE A 203 -8.22 12.64 -29.43
CA ILE A 203 -8.07 13.25 -30.76
C ILE A 203 -6.96 12.52 -31.51
N GLY A 204 -7.26 12.05 -32.72
CA GLY A 204 -6.38 11.21 -33.54
C GLY A 204 -5.31 11.94 -34.37
N GLY A 205 -5.08 13.23 -34.12
CA GLY A 205 -4.13 14.06 -34.86
C GLY A 205 -4.15 15.50 -34.37
N PHE A 206 -3.54 16.42 -35.12
CA PHE A 206 -3.46 17.82 -34.72
C PHE A 206 -4.77 18.58 -34.94
N ILE A 207 -4.91 19.70 -34.23
CA ILE A 207 -6.08 20.56 -34.19
C ILE A 207 -5.65 21.94 -34.69
N ASP A 208 -6.36 22.49 -35.66
CA ASP A 208 -6.10 23.83 -36.21
C ASP A 208 -7.26 24.76 -35.82
N GLY A 209 -6.96 25.82 -35.05
CA GLY A 209 -7.92 26.88 -34.70
C GLY A 209 -8.27 27.73 -35.92
N GLY A 210 -7.27 28.02 -36.75
CA GLY A 210 -7.47 28.75 -37.99
C GLY A 210 -7.31 30.26 -37.83
N GLN A 211 -8.29 31.05 -38.29
CA GLN A 211 -8.22 32.51 -38.30
C GLN A 211 -9.20 33.12 -37.30
N GLY A 212 -8.73 33.94 -36.37
CA GLY A 212 -9.56 34.64 -35.40
C GLY A 212 -8.95 34.53 -34.02
N TYR A 213 -9.77 34.61 -32.97
CA TYR A 213 -9.33 34.42 -31.60
C TYR A 213 -9.85 33.08 -31.05
N ASP A 214 -8.98 32.08 -31.06
CA ASP A 214 -9.33 30.70 -30.78
C ASP A 214 -8.90 30.28 -29.38
N ARG A 215 -9.77 29.53 -28.70
CA ARG A 215 -9.48 29.03 -27.35
C ARG A 215 -9.70 27.55 -27.17
N VAL A 216 -8.81 26.96 -26.37
CA VAL A 216 -8.99 25.62 -25.81
C VAL A 216 -9.46 25.72 -24.35
N VAL A 217 -10.52 25.01 -24.02
CA VAL A 217 -11.04 24.83 -22.66
C VAL A 217 -10.87 23.36 -22.26
N LEU A 218 -10.22 23.12 -21.12
CA LEU A 218 -9.98 21.77 -20.60
C LEU A 218 -10.82 21.55 -19.32
N ASN A 219 -11.69 20.53 -19.32
CA ASN A 219 -12.71 20.31 -18.29
C ASN A 219 -12.88 18.81 -17.89
N GLY A 220 -13.54 18.53 -16.77
CA GLY A 220 -13.83 17.21 -16.24
C GLY A 220 -12.97 16.84 -15.04
N ALA A 221 -13.52 16.00 -14.14
CA ALA A 221 -12.89 15.66 -12.86
C ALA A 221 -11.68 14.70 -12.96
N GLY A 222 -11.42 14.13 -14.13
CA GLY A 222 -10.36 13.14 -14.36
C GLY A 222 -9.06 13.74 -14.88
N SER A 223 -8.30 12.92 -15.61
CA SER A 223 -7.08 13.33 -16.29
C SER A 223 -7.26 13.36 -17.80
N GLY A 224 -6.61 14.31 -18.48
CA GLY A 224 -6.61 14.42 -19.94
C GLY A 224 -5.26 14.87 -20.50
N THR A 225 -5.14 14.84 -21.82
CA THR A 225 -3.92 15.30 -22.51
C THR A 225 -4.29 16.15 -23.72
N LEU A 226 -3.75 17.37 -23.77
CA LEU A 226 -3.81 18.22 -24.96
C LEU A 226 -2.49 18.08 -25.73
N ARG A 227 -2.61 17.65 -26.98
CA ARG A 227 -1.49 17.45 -27.91
C ARG A 227 -1.53 18.52 -28.99
N ASP A 228 -0.60 18.41 -29.94
CA ASP A 228 -0.50 19.09 -31.24
C ASP A 228 -1.69 20.00 -31.59
N THR A 229 -1.62 21.23 -31.12
CA THR A 229 -2.50 22.33 -31.53
C THR A 229 -1.75 23.22 -32.52
N LEU A 230 -2.50 24.03 -33.26
CA LEU A 230 -1.98 25.07 -34.13
C LEU A 230 -2.97 26.24 -34.14
N ARG A 231 -2.45 27.48 -34.03
CA ARG A 231 -3.22 28.73 -34.08
C ARG A 231 -4.31 28.78 -33.01
N PHE A 232 -3.90 28.62 -31.75
CA PHE A 232 -4.76 28.93 -30.61
C PHE A 232 -4.13 30.04 -29.77
N GLU A 233 -4.86 31.10 -29.50
CA GLU A 233 -4.39 32.24 -28.72
C GLU A 233 -4.47 31.95 -27.22
N LYS A 234 -5.48 31.19 -26.77
CA LYS A 234 -5.76 31.02 -25.33
C LYS A 234 -5.98 29.58 -24.87
N LEU A 235 -5.35 29.23 -23.76
CA LEU A 235 -5.63 28.00 -23.01
C LEU A 235 -6.36 28.32 -21.69
N HIS A 236 -7.45 27.62 -21.40
CA HIS A 236 -8.14 27.65 -20.12
C HIS A 236 -8.27 26.24 -19.54
N VAL A 237 -7.70 26.01 -18.35
CA VAL A 237 -7.83 24.75 -17.61
C VAL A 237 -8.83 24.97 -16.50
N ASP A 238 -10.07 24.52 -16.73
CA ASP A 238 -11.20 24.81 -15.85
C ASP A 238 -11.29 23.83 -14.68
N SER A 239 -11.04 22.54 -14.93
CA SER A 239 -11.02 21.50 -13.90
C SER A 239 -10.18 20.29 -14.29
N GLY A 240 -9.92 19.40 -13.32
CA GLY A 240 -9.20 18.14 -13.55
C GLY A 240 -7.70 18.30 -13.66
N THR A 241 -7.02 17.23 -14.06
CA THR A 241 -5.56 17.21 -14.27
C THR A 241 -5.23 17.05 -15.74
N TRP A 242 -4.64 18.06 -16.35
CA TRP A 242 -4.34 18.07 -17.78
C TRP A 242 -2.86 18.10 -18.05
N THR A 243 -2.40 17.25 -18.97
CA THR A 243 -1.03 17.31 -19.49
C THR A 243 -1.03 18.05 -20.82
N LEU A 244 -0.24 19.12 -20.91
CA LEU A 244 -0.02 19.84 -22.16
C LEU A 244 1.27 19.35 -22.82
N LEU A 245 1.19 18.90 -24.07
CA LEU A 245 2.34 18.49 -24.89
C LEU A 245 2.57 19.40 -26.11
N SER A 246 1.56 20.20 -26.50
CA SER A 246 1.63 21.10 -27.66
C SER A 246 2.73 22.16 -27.51
N ARG A 247 3.28 22.60 -28.64
CA ARG A 247 4.35 23.60 -28.71
C ARG A 247 3.99 24.64 -29.76
N GLY A 248 4.15 25.92 -29.42
CA GLY A 248 4.06 27.03 -30.39
C GLY A 248 2.77 27.85 -30.34
N ASP A 249 1.81 27.47 -29.50
CA ASP A 249 0.53 28.20 -29.33
C ASP A 249 0.46 28.98 -28.03
N PHE A 250 -0.72 29.53 -27.79
CA PHE A 250 -1.16 30.22 -26.59
C PHE A 250 -0.41 31.53 -26.37
N SER A 251 -0.41 32.40 -27.39
CA SER A 251 0.23 33.73 -27.39
C SER A 251 -0.35 34.65 -26.33
N ASP A 252 -1.65 34.57 -26.07
CA ASP A 252 -2.34 35.26 -24.96
C ASP A 252 -2.28 34.46 -23.65
N GLY A 253 -1.57 33.33 -23.68
CA GLY A 253 -1.19 32.55 -22.52
C GLY A 253 -2.28 31.62 -22.00
N ALA A 254 -2.10 31.18 -20.75
CA ALA A 254 -2.94 30.16 -20.13
C ALA A 254 -3.54 30.65 -18.81
N GLU A 255 -4.74 30.16 -18.47
CA GLU A 255 -5.32 30.31 -17.15
C GLU A 255 -5.65 28.93 -16.55
N ILE A 256 -5.23 28.69 -15.31
CA ILE A 256 -5.53 27.47 -14.56
C ILE A 256 -6.45 27.86 -13.41
N ALA A 257 -7.71 27.43 -13.48
CA ALA A 257 -8.75 27.75 -12.51
C ALA A 257 -8.53 27.05 -11.15
N TRP A 258 -9.30 27.46 -10.15
CA TRP A 258 -9.28 26.85 -8.82
C TRP A 258 -9.66 25.36 -8.89
N GLY A 259 -8.88 24.50 -8.23
CA GLY A 259 -9.11 23.05 -8.25
C GLY A 259 -8.64 22.34 -9.53
N ALA A 260 -8.18 23.07 -10.54
CA ALA A 260 -7.57 22.53 -11.75
C ALA A 260 -6.06 22.35 -11.61
N LYS A 261 -5.48 21.43 -12.38
CA LYS A 261 -4.05 21.19 -12.45
C LYS A 261 -3.57 21.10 -13.89
N LEU A 262 -2.50 21.82 -14.21
CA LEU A 262 -1.77 21.69 -15.46
C LEU A 262 -0.39 21.07 -15.22
N ILE A 263 -0.08 20.00 -15.97
CA ILE A 263 1.24 19.43 -16.12
C ILE A 263 1.76 19.89 -17.49
N ASN A 264 2.51 20.99 -17.51
CA ASN A 264 3.06 21.53 -18.75
C ASN A 264 4.34 20.79 -19.15
N GLN A 265 4.30 20.07 -20.26
CA GLN A 265 5.44 19.39 -20.88
C GLN A 265 5.72 19.95 -22.30
N GLY A 266 4.95 20.97 -22.71
CA GLY A 266 5.02 21.64 -24.00
C GLY A 266 5.51 23.08 -23.86
N ALA A 267 4.89 23.99 -24.60
CA ALA A 267 5.19 25.43 -24.54
C ALA A 267 3.93 26.28 -24.58
N ILE A 268 3.85 27.28 -23.69
CA ILE A 268 2.85 28.34 -23.68
C ILE A 268 3.57 29.64 -24.03
N THR A 269 3.26 30.22 -25.18
CA THR A 269 4.04 31.37 -25.69
C THR A 269 3.73 32.70 -24.99
N GLY A 270 2.59 32.79 -24.30
CA GLY A 270 2.20 33.92 -23.45
C GLY A 270 2.33 33.68 -21.95
N GLN A 271 1.73 34.58 -21.17
CA GLN A 271 1.72 34.52 -19.70
C GLN A 271 0.75 33.45 -19.17
N THR A 272 1.21 32.63 -18.23
CA THR A 272 0.38 31.67 -17.50
C THR A 272 -0.06 32.23 -16.15
N LEU A 273 -1.37 32.30 -15.91
CA LEU A 273 -1.99 32.61 -14.61
C LEU A 273 -2.40 31.32 -13.89
N VAL A 274 -1.83 31.06 -12.72
CA VAL A 274 -2.09 29.86 -11.93
C VAL A 274 -2.95 30.20 -10.72
N LYS A 275 -4.26 29.92 -10.75
CA LYS A 275 -5.13 29.92 -9.56
C LYS A 275 -5.20 28.53 -8.92
N GLY A 276 -5.14 27.48 -9.74
CA GLY A 276 -5.04 26.08 -9.31
C GLY A 276 -3.59 25.62 -9.06
N GLU A 277 -3.18 24.53 -9.69
CA GLU A 277 -1.83 23.97 -9.60
C GLU A 277 -1.12 23.95 -10.96
N TYR A 278 0.13 24.39 -11.01
CA TYR A 278 1.04 24.24 -12.15
C TYR A 278 2.24 23.35 -11.78
N THR A 279 2.60 22.43 -12.66
CA THR A 279 3.85 21.64 -12.58
C THR A 279 4.32 21.27 -13.98
N GLY A 280 5.49 20.66 -14.10
CA GLY A 280 6.06 20.23 -15.38
C GLY A 280 7.29 21.04 -15.79
N GLN A 281 8.05 20.49 -16.74
CA GLN A 281 9.29 21.08 -17.26
C GLN A 281 9.11 21.91 -18.54
N GLY A 282 7.87 22.09 -18.98
CA GLY A 282 7.52 22.88 -20.15
C GLY A 282 7.83 24.36 -20.00
N TYR A 283 7.85 25.03 -21.15
CA TYR A 283 8.10 26.46 -21.26
C TYR A 283 6.83 27.28 -21.04
N THR A 284 6.96 28.42 -20.37
CA THR A 284 5.99 29.52 -20.43
C THR A 284 6.71 30.86 -20.51
N HIS A 285 6.17 31.84 -21.22
CA HIS A 285 6.84 33.14 -21.34
C HIS A 285 6.91 33.89 -20.01
N SER A 286 5.82 33.94 -19.25
CA SER A 286 5.80 34.50 -17.89
C SER A 286 4.87 33.67 -17.01
N LEU A 287 5.14 33.59 -15.71
CA LEU A 287 4.36 32.78 -14.79
C LEU A 287 3.89 33.60 -13.58
N LEU A 288 2.58 33.81 -13.47
CA LEU A 288 1.94 34.45 -12.33
C LEU A 288 1.21 33.40 -11.48
N VAL A 289 1.72 33.15 -10.28
CA VAL A 289 1.18 32.12 -9.38
C VAL A 289 0.37 32.77 -8.26
N LYS A 290 -0.94 32.50 -8.24
CA LYS A 290 -1.86 32.82 -7.15
C LYS A 290 -2.25 31.58 -6.32
N GLY A 291 -2.18 30.40 -6.93
CA GLY A 291 -2.41 29.10 -6.31
C GLY A 291 -1.10 28.40 -5.93
N THR A 292 -0.82 27.27 -6.57
CA THR A 292 0.32 26.41 -6.27
C THR A 292 1.23 26.19 -7.47
N LEU A 293 2.53 26.40 -7.29
CA LEU A 293 3.58 25.89 -8.17
C LEU A 293 4.20 24.67 -7.49
N ARG A 294 4.21 23.52 -8.16
CA ARG A 294 4.82 22.29 -7.64
C ARG A 294 6.02 21.88 -8.49
N VAL A 295 7.12 21.62 -7.81
CA VAL A 295 8.40 21.23 -8.40
C VAL A 295 8.92 19.98 -7.70
N ASN A 296 9.33 18.98 -8.46
CA ASN A 296 10.02 17.79 -7.97
C ASN A 296 10.75 17.12 -9.15
N ARG A 297 11.57 16.09 -8.89
CA ARG A 297 12.28 15.39 -9.96
C ARG A 297 11.38 14.65 -10.95
N ALA A 298 10.28 14.06 -10.48
CA ALA A 298 9.41 13.23 -11.32
C ALA A 298 8.63 14.06 -12.36
N SER A 299 8.19 15.28 -11.99
CA SER A 299 7.48 16.18 -12.90
C SER A 299 8.38 17.26 -13.53
N GLY A 300 9.54 17.54 -12.94
CA GLY A 300 10.46 18.60 -13.35
C GLY A 300 10.09 19.98 -12.77
N ALA A 301 10.77 21.01 -13.27
CA ALA A 301 10.57 22.41 -12.90
C ALA A 301 10.31 23.28 -14.13
N ALA A 302 9.44 24.28 -14.00
CA ALA A 302 9.09 25.18 -15.09
C ALA A 302 10.31 25.91 -15.66
N SER A 303 10.34 26.06 -16.98
CA SER A 303 11.24 26.98 -17.67
C SER A 303 10.46 28.25 -18.03
N ILE A 304 10.88 29.39 -17.50
CA ILE A 304 10.14 30.66 -17.58
C ILE A 304 11.00 31.66 -18.35
N GLY A 305 10.49 32.15 -19.48
CA GLY A 305 11.27 33.00 -20.39
C GLY A 305 11.57 34.40 -19.85
N GLN A 306 10.59 35.02 -19.19
CA GLN A 306 10.67 36.35 -18.58
C GLN A 306 10.48 36.20 -17.07
N ASP A 307 9.39 36.74 -16.51
CA ASP A 307 9.25 36.88 -15.06
C ASP A 307 8.43 35.75 -14.42
N LEU A 308 8.84 35.39 -13.20
CA LEU A 308 8.06 34.62 -12.24
C LEU A 308 7.54 35.55 -11.15
N THR A 309 6.23 35.57 -10.92
CA THR A 309 5.63 36.26 -9.77
C THR A 309 4.85 35.29 -8.91
N LEU A 310 5.31 35.05 -7.69
CA LEU A 310 4.56 34.35 -6.65
C LEU A 310 3.76 35.38 -5.84
N SER A 311 2.43 35.32 -5.90
CA SER A 311 1.57 36.24 -5.16
C SER A 311 1.57 35.92 -3.67
N ARG A 312 1.29 36.90 -2.81
CA ARG A 312 1.07 36.65 -1.38
C ARG A 312 -0.06 35.64 -1.19
N GLY A 313 0.17 34.63 -0.34
CA GLY A 313 -0.77 33.52 -0.11
C GLY A 313 -0.64 32.36 -1.11
N SER A 314 0.15 32.51 -2.18
CA SER A 314 0.50 31.39 -3.07
C SER A 314 1.51 30.44 -2.41
N LYS A 315 1.64 29.23 -2.98
CA LYS A 315 2.53 28.18 -2.48
C LYS A 315 3.51 27.72 -3.55
N LEU A 316 4.79 27.60 -3.18
CA LEU A 316 5.76 26.80 -3.90
C LEU A 316 5.98 25.51 -3.13
N ILE A 317 5.57 24.39 -3.71
CA ILE A 317 5.84 23.05 -3.16
C ILE A 317 7.11 22.52 -3.81
N TYR A 318 8.15 22.31 -3.02
CA TYR A 318 9.45 21.82 -3.45
C TYR A 318 9.69 20.40 -2.93
N GLY A 319 9.76 19.44 -3.85
CA GLY A 319 10.04 18.04 -3.56
C GLY A 319 11.53 17.73 -3.68
N VAL A 320 12.11 17.13 -2.64
CA VAL A 320 13.48 16.56 -2.65
C VAL A 320 13.39 15.04 -2.68
N ASP A 321 14.16 14.40 -3.56
CA ASP A 321 14.17 12.95 -3.72
C ASP A 321 15.16 12.22 -2.79
N ALA A 322 15.14 10.89 -2.89
CA ALA A 322 15.98 9.95 -2.16
C ALA A 322 17.50 10.10 -2.33
N ASN A 323 17.96 10.84 -3.33
CA ASN A 323 19.37 11.04 -3.63
C ASN A 323 19.77 12.50 -3.42
N GLY A 324 18.89 13.33 -2.85
CA GLY A 324 19.10 14.78 -2.73
C GLY A 324 18.93 15.57 -4.01
N GLY A 325 18.38 14.96 -5.04
CA GLY A 325 18.04 15.65 -6.28
C GLY A 325 16.75 16.44 -6.11
N SER A 326 16.72 17.64 -6.67
CA SER A 326 15.47 18.34 -6.98
C SER A 326 15.63 19.14 -8.27
N ALA A 327 14.51 19.50 -8.87
CA ALA A 327 14.51 20.29 -10.10
C ALA A 327 14.58 21.78 -9.76
N THR A 328 15.39 22.53 -10.50
CA THR A 328 15.56 23.98 -10.30
C THR A 328 14.64 24.75 -11.22
N VAL A 329 13.86 25.69 -10.68
CA VAL A 329 13.06 26.62 -11.49
C VAL A 329 14.00 27.59 -12.21
N GLN A 330 13.87 27.69 -13.54
CA GLN A 330 14.68 28.59 -14.36
C GLN A 330 13.82 29.77 -14.81
N VAL A 331 14.31 30.99 -14.56
CA VAL A 331 13.62 32.24 -14.88
C VAL A 331 14.57 33.14 -15.68
N GLY A 332 14.21 33.53 -16.89
CA GLY A 332 15.06 34.39 -17.71
C GLY A 332 15.13 35.84 -17.21
N GLY A 333 14.02 36.35 -16.67
CA GLY A 333 13.88 37.69 -16.10
C GLY A 333 13.94 37.71 -14.57
N THR A 334 13.00 38.41 -13.94
CA THR A 334 12.91 38.58 -12.50
C THR A 334 12.02 37.54 -11.84
N ALA A 335 12.50 36.93 -10.76
CA ALA A 335 11.71 36.10 -9.86
C ALA A 335 11.29 36.89 -8.61
N ASN A 336 10.03 37.33 -8.57
CA ASN A 336 9.43 37.97 -7.41
C ASN A 336 8.75 36.92 -6.51
N LEU A 337 9.25 36.77 -5.29
CA LEU A 337 8.77 35.76 -4.33
C LEU A 337 7.52 36.20 -3.55
N GLY A 338 7.19 37.50 -3.55
CA GLY A 338 5.94 38.09 -3.07
C GLY A 338 5.42 37.67 -1.70
N GLY A 339 6.29 37.20 -0.79
CA GLY A 339 5.88 36.70 0.51
C GLY A 339 5.08 35.39 0.44
N ALA A 340 5.24 34.60 -0.62
CA ALA A 340 4.61 33.29 -0.77
C ALA A 340 5.09 32.28 0.29
N THR A 341 4.36 31.17 0.43
CA THR A 341 4.78 30.06 1.30
C THR A 341 5.64 29.07 0.52
N LEU A 342 6.83 28.78 1.02
CA LEU A 342 7.63 27.64 0.58
C LEU A 342 7.28 26.42 1.44
N LEU A 343 6.69 25.39 0.83
CA LEU A 343 6.45 24.09 1.45
C LEU A 343 7.44 23.08 0.90
N VAL A 344 8.28 22.56 1.78
CA VAL A 344 9.34 21.62 1.44
C VAL A 344 8.91 20.21 1.84
N ASN A 345 8.60 19.38 0.85
CA ASN A 345 8.21 18.00 1.05
C ASN A 345 9.38 17.07 0.72
N ALA A 346 9.84 16.28 1.70
CA ALA A 346 10.80 15.22 1.39
C ALA A 346 10.05 14.00 0.86
N THR A 347 10.24 13.70 -0.42
CA THR A 347 9.74 12.46 -1.01
C THR A 347 10.78 11.36 -0.77
N GLY A 348 10.59 10.62 0.32
CA GLY A 348 11.22 9.33 0.69
C GLY A 348 12.58 9.00 0.09
N GLY A 349 13.61 9.02 0.94
CA GLY A 349 14.96 8.48 0.73
C GLY A 349 16.04 9.42 1.28
N ARG A 350 17.34 9.15 1.04
CA ARG A 350 18.49 9.86 1.62
C ARG A 350 18.47 11.35 1.25
N ALA A 351 17.94 12.20 2.12
CA ALA A 351 18.28 13.62 2.08
C ALA A 351 19.77 13.65 2.33
N PRO A 352 20.55 14.35 1.51
CA PRO A 352 21.90 14.63 1.87
C PRO A 352 21.78 15.58 3.05
N VAL A 353 22.03 15.02 4.22
CA VAL A 353 22.46 15.80 5.36
C VAL A 353 23.59 16.70 4.83
N ASN A 354 23.36 18.01 4.80
CA ASN A 354 24.24 19.05 4.22
C ASN A 354 24.21 19.30 2.69
N SER A 355 23.24 18.83 1.91
CA SER A 355 23.12 19.31 0.52
C SER A 355 22.57 20.74 0.46
N GLN A 356 23.30 21.60 -0.25
CA GLN A 356 22.75 22.83 -0.77
C GLN A 356 21.96 22.51 -2.03
N HIS A 357 20.67 22.82 -2.04
CA HIS A 357 19.83 22.72 -3.23
C HIS A 357 19.62 24.10 -3.82
N THR A 358 19.63 24.19 -5.15
CA THR A 358 19.16 25.39 -5.83
C THR A 358 17.68 25.25 -6.15
N LEU A 359 16.86 26.02 -5.45
CA LEU A 359 15.41 26.04 -5.65
C LEU A 359 15.05 26.79 -6.94
N LEU A 360 15.68 27.94 -7.16
CA LEU A 360 15.40 28.81 -8.29
C LEU A 360 16.66 29.55 -8.75
N ARG A 361 16.81 29.69 -10.08
CA ARG A 361 17.76 30.60 -10.74
C ARG A 361 17.00 31.62 -11.58
N ALA A 362 17.38 32.88 -11.49
CA ALA A 362 16.76 33.99 -12.21
C ALA A 362 17.78 35.02 -12.70
N GLY A 363 17.41 35.84 -13.68
CA GLY A 363 18.17 37.04 -14.04
C GLY A 363 18.25 38.04 -12.88
N ASN A 364 17.20 38.14 -12.06
CA ASN A 364 17.16 38.87 -10.79
C ASN A 364 16.18 38.20 -9.81
N VAL A 365 16.45 38.25 -8.50
CA VAL A 365 15.55 37.74 -7.46
C VAL A 365 15.09 38.89 -6.56
N GLU A 366 13.79 39.04 -6.39
CA GLU A 366 13.18 40.08 -5.57
C GLU A 366 12.27 39.52 -4.48
N GLY A 367 12.36 40.12 -3.29
CA GLY A 367 11.60 39.72 -2.11
C GLY A 367 12.07 38.39 -1.50
N THR A 368 11.31 37.90 -0.52
CA THR A 368 11.56 36.65 0.19
C THR A 368 10.28 35.83 0.29
N PHE A 369 10.42 34.56 0.67
CA PHE A 369 9.26 33.78 1.13
C PHE A 369 8.78 34.35 2.46
N GLY A 370 7.46 34.41 2.65
CA GLY A 370 6.84 34.90 3.89
C GLY A 370 6.77 33.82 4.96
N GLN A 371 6.68 32.57 4.54
CA GLN A 371 6.68 31.40 5.41
C GLN A 371 7.45 30.26 4.74
N VAL A 372 8.29 29.55 5.51
CA VAL A 372 8.98 28.34 5.07
C VAL A 372 8.59 27.22 6.01
N THR A 373 8.05 26.14 5.46
CA THR A 373 7.58 24.97 6.21
C THR A 373 8.12 23.69 5.59
N THR A 374 8.26 22.64 6.41
CA THR A 374 8.57 21.29 5.94
C THR A 374 7.69 20.26 6.63
N ASP A 375 7.50 19.11 5.99
CA ASP A 375 6.90 17.93 6.60
C ASP A 375 7.92 17.05 7.34
N LEU A 376 9.22 17.35 7.23
CA LEU A 376 10.29 16.65 7.92
C LEU A 376 10.25 16.90 9.43
N ALA A 377 10.22 15.83 10.22
CA ALA A 377 10.13 15.94 11.67
C ALA A 377 11.43 16.40 12.32
N LEU A 378 12.57 16.01 11.75
CA LEU A 378 13.88 16.25 12.35
C LEU A 378 14.66 17.40 11.70
N MET A 379 14.17 17.96 10.60
CA MET A 379 14.90 18.97 9.83
C MET A 379 14.14 20.30 9.79
N THR A 380 14.89 21.39 9.81
CA THR A 380 14.39 22.74 9.57
C THR A 380 15.01 23.27 8.27
N PRO A 381 14.19 23.70 7.28
CA PRO A 381 14.70 24.30 6.06
C PRO A 381 15.25 25.71 6.33
N GLU A 382 16.40 26.00 5.76
CA GLU A 382 17.04 27.32 5.76
C GLU A 382 17.19 27.81 4.32
N VAL A 383 16.70 29.02 4.04
CA VAL A 383 16.68 29.59 2.69
C VAL A 383 17.72 30.69 2.59
N ARG A 384 18.58 30.62 1.57
CA ARG A 384 19.58 31.64 1.25
C ARG A 384 19.15 32.40 -0.01
N TYR A 385 19.01 33.71 0.11
CA TYR A 385 18.66 34.58 -1.00
C TYR A 385 19.91 35.24 -1.57
N GLY A 386 20.16 35.04 -2.86
CA GLY A 386 21.17 35.76 -3.65
C GLY A 386 20.51 36.61 -4.73
N LYS A 387 21.30 37.40 -5.46
CA LYS A 387 20.80 38.28 -6.54
C LYS A 387 20.18 37.51 -7.71
N THR A 388 20.67 36.31 -7.99
CA THR A 388 20.26 35.50 -9.16
C THR A 388 19.87 34.07 -8.78
N GLU A 389 19.88 33.75 -7.49
CA GLU A 389 19.66 32.38 -7.01
C GLU A 389 18.98 32.36 -5.64
N VAL A 390 18.07 31.40 -5.44
CA VAL A 390 17.53 31.03 -4.14
C VAL A 390 18.01 29.62 -3.79
N GLY A 391 18.83 29.53 -2.74
CA GLY A 391 19.34 28.27 -2.19
C GLY A 391 18.48 27.76 -1.04
N LEU A 392 18.43 26.44 -0.87
CA LEU A 392 17.78 25.74 0.23
C LEU A 392 18.79 24.77 0.86
N SER A 393 18.97 24.88 2.17
CA SER A 393 19.70 23.91 2.98
C SER A 393 18.79 23.38 4.09
N TYR A 394 19.19 22.30 4.75
CA TYR A 394 18.50 21.76 5.91
C TYR A 394 19.44 21.71 7.10
N ARG A 395 18.90 22.00 8.27
CA ARG A 395 19.60 21.82 9.54
C ARG A 395 18.80 20.92 10.45
N ARG A 396 19.49 20.02 11.18
CA ARG A 396 18.90 19.23 12.25
C ARG A 396 18.28 20.17 13.30
N ASN A 397 17.00 19.98 13.58
CA ASN A 397 16.28 20.71 14.63
C ASN A 397 16.50 20.05 16.01
N ASP A 398 15.94 20.63 17.08
CA ASP A 398 16.14 20.15 18.46
C ASP A 398 15.13 19.04 18.88
N VAL A 399 14.30 18.54 17.96
CA VAL A 399 13.33 17.47 18.25
C VAL A 399 14.09 16.17 18.47
N ALA A 400 14.13 15.65 19.70
CA ALA A 400 14.75 14.36 20.00
C ALA A 400 13.95 13.20 19.38
N LEU A 401 14.61 12.19 18.83
CA LEU A 401 13.96 11.02 18.22
C LEU A 401 13.09 10.26 19.22
N GLU A 402 13.50 10.24 20.50
CA GLU A 402 12.73 9.64 21.59
C GLU A 402 11.35 10.29 21.79
N SER A 403 11.22 11.59 21.52
CA SER A 403 9.94 12.31 21.69
C SER A 403 8.86 11.82 20.71
N LEU A 404 9.29 11.17 19.62
CA LEU A 404 8.43 10.62 18.57
C LEU A 404 8.06 9.14 18.81
N ALA A 405 8.64 8.51 19.83
CA ALA A 405 8.40 7.10 20.14
C ALA A 405 7.15 6.92 21.01
N GLN A 406 6.28 5.98 20.62
CA GLN A 406 5.06 5.65 21.37
C GLN A 406 5.31 4.67 22.51
N SER A 407 6.11 3.61 22.29
CA SER A 407 6.43 2.62 23.32
C SER A 407 7.78 2.85 24.01
N ASP A 408 7.94 2.33 25.24
CA ASP A 408 9.24 2.28 25.93
C ASP A 408 10.34 1.61 25.10
N ASN A 409 9.96 0.61 24.30
CA ASN A 409 10.88 -0.12 23.43
C ASN A 409 11.34 0.78 22.26
N ALA A 410 10.41 1.52 21.65
CA ALA A 410 10.71 2.54 20.66
C ALA A 410 11.57 3.69 21.24
N LYS A 411 11.34 4.10 22.50
CA LYS A 411 12.18 5.10 23.19
C LYS A 411 13.61 4.59 23.41
N SER A 412 13.74 3.32 23.81
CA SER A 412 15.04 2.65 24.01
C SER A 412 15.87 2.65 22.73
N VAL A 413 15.28 2.24 21.60
CA VAL A 413 15.98 2.26 20.31
C VAL A 413 16.20 3.69 19.80
N ALA A 414 15.26 4.61 20.02
CA ALA A 414 15.40 6.00 19.59
C ALA A 414 16.60 6.70 20.21
N ARG A 415 16.86 6.50 21.51
CA ARG A 415 18.07 7.03 22.17
C ARG A 415 19.36 6.50 21.54
N HIS A 416 19.35 5.24 21.14
CA HIS A 416 20.49 4.58 20.51
C HIS A 416 20.69 5.02 19.05
N LEU A 417 19.61 5.35 18.35
CA LEU A 417 19.64 5.86 16.97
C LEU A 417 19.88 7.37 16.89
N GLU A 418 19.67 8.12 17.98
CA GLU A 418 19.81 9.59 18.01
C GLU A 418 21.13 10.10 17.40
N PRO A 419 22.32 9.50 17.67
CA PRO A 419 23.57 9.92 17.05
C PRO A 419 23.55 9.86 15.52
N LEU A 420 22.84 8.88 14.94
CA LEU A 420 22.70 8.75 13.48
C LEU A 420 21.88 9.88 12.85
N THR A 421 21.10 10.60 13.65
CA THR A 421 20.28 11.72 13.18
C THR A 421 20.95 13.07 13.38
N ARG A 422 22.08 13.12 14.09
CA ARG A 422 22.75 14.36 14.51
C ARG A 422 23.98 14.73 13.70
N PHE A 423 24.28 14.01 12.61
CA PHE A 423 25.37 14.37 11.72
C PHE A 423 25.20 15.84 11.26
N GLY A 424 26.17 16.69 11.60
CA GLY A 424 26.10 18.14 11.43
C GLY A 424 26.70 18.99 12.56
N LYS A 425 27.10 18.41 13.71
CA LYS A 425 27.87 19.15 14.72
C LYS A 425 29.37 19.06 14.40
N VAL A 426 29.93 20.11 13.80
CA VAL A 426 31.37 20.37 13.88
C VAL A 426 31.72 20.46 15.37
N THR A 427 32.45 19.47 15.88
CA THR A 427 33.06 19.53 17.20
C THR A 427 34.18 20.56 17.18
N THR A 428 33.88 21.81 17.55
CA THR A 428 34.89 22.70 18.12
C THR A 428 35.21 22.19 19.52
N GLY A 429 36.05 21.15 19.56
CA GLY A 429 36.57 20.53 20.76
C GLY A 429 38.09 20.71 20.83
N ILE A 430 38.59 21.94 20.76
CA ILE A 430 39.96 22.22 21.21
C ILE A 430 39.95 21.99 22.72
N LYS A 431 40.48 20.83 23.15
CA LYS A 431 41.00 20.67 24.52
C LYS A 431 42.26 21.53 24.63
N GLY A 432 42.05 22.82 24.88
CA GLY A 432 43.09 23.70 25.39
C GLY A 432 43.36 23.33 26.84
N GLN A 433 44.14 22.27 27.06
CA GLN A 433 44.81 22.08 28.33
C GLN A 433 45.94 23.11 28.35
N ALA A 434 45.81 24.11 29.22
CA ALA A 434 46.87 25.05 29.50
C ALA A 434 48.13 24.28 29.89
N VAL A 435 49.20 24.41 29.10
CA VAL A 435 50.55 24.08 29.53
C VAL A 435 51.39 25.32 29.29
N SER A 436 51.88 25.86 30.39
CA SER A 436 52.79 26.99 30.47
C SER A 436 54.08 26.70 29.71
N ARG A 437 54.56 27.76 29.06
CA ARG A 437 55.80 27.84 28.30
C ARG A 437 56.98 27.94 29.28
N GLU A 438 57.70 26.85 29.52
CA GLU A 438 59.14 26.87 29.86
C GLU A 438 59.74 25.45 30.07
N GLU A 439 60.95 25.28 29.53
CA GLU A 439 61.96 24.24 29.77
C GLU A 439 61.99 22.92 28.96
N PHE A 440 63.22 22.61 28.52
CA PHE A 440 63.80 21.31 28.15
C PHE A 440 63.90 20.90 26.66
N PHE A 441 64.82 21.55 25.95
CA PHE A 441 65.82 20.82 25.16
C PHE A 441 67.22 21.14 25.69
N SER A 442 67.84 20.16 26.35
CA SER A 442 69.27 20.09 26.63
C SER A 442 69.71 18.66 26.34
N ASP A 443 70.76 18.53 25.54
CA ASP A 443 71.49 17.31 25.19
C ASP A 443 70.70 16.26 24.38
N GLY A 444 71.21 15.66 23.31
CA GLY A 444 72.58 15.57 22.84
C GLY A 444 72.75 14.20 22.18
N MET A 445 73.44 14.18 21.04
CA MET A 445 73.95 12.99 20.31
C MET A 445 72.94 12.06 19.60
N ASN A 446 73.28 11.30 18.56
CA ASN A 446 74.23 11.38 17.44
C ASN A 446 74.00 10.09 16.62
N LYS A 447 74.27 10.14 15.32
CA LYS A 447 74.64 9.02 14.41
C LYS A 447 73.57 8.00 13.96
N SER A 448 73.07 8.24 12.74
CA SER A 448 73.23 7.33 11.57
C SER A 448 72.83 8.06 10.27
N ILE A 449 73.74 8.81 9.64
CA ILE A 449 74.44 8.46 8.38
C ILE A 449 73.55 7.72 7.36
N ILE A 450 72.89 8.43 6.45
CA ILE A 450 73.29 8.74 5.06
C ILE A 450 73.57 7.50 4.15
N ARG A 451 72.65 7.23 3.22
CA ARG A 451 72.84 7.14 1.74
C ARG A 451 71.54 6.60 1.11
N LYS A 452 70.81 7.39 0.31
CA LYS A 452 71.17 7.64 -1.09
C LYS A 452 70.59 8.98 -1.56
N ARG A 453 71.47 9.76 -2.21
CA ARG A 453 71.27 11.07 -2.83
C ARG A 453 70.31 11.03 -4.03
N ARG A 454 69.75 12.21 -4.28
CA ARG A 454 69.33 12.83 -5.56
C ARG A 454 67.83 12.62 -5.83
N SER A 455 66.96 13.63 -5.88
CA SER A 455 67.11 15.07 -6.18
C SER A 455 66.09 15.92 -5.40
N LEU A 456 66.52 17.09 -4.96
CA LEU A 456 65.65 18.22 -4.63
C LEU A 456 65.02 18.73 -5.92
N ASP A 457 63.69 18.78 -5.94
CA ASP A 457 62.85 19.86 -6.43
C ASP A 457 61.45 19.50 -5.90
N ASP A 458 60.90 20.36 -5.04
CA ASP A 458 59.53 20.36 -4.44
C ASP A 458 59.51 20.56 -2.91
N ASP A 459 60.24 21.56 -2.39
CA ASP A 459 60.13 22.05 -1.00
C ASP A 459 59.16 23.25 -0.93
N MET A 460 57.91 23.07 -1.37
CA MET A 460 56.83 24.02 -1.08
C MET A 460 55.44 23.36 -1.00
N ASP A 461 55.35 22.18 -0.40
CA ASP A 461 54.04 21.51 -0.18
C ASP A 461 53.86 20.89 1.23
N SER A 462 54.87 20.87 2.10
CA SER A 462 54.79 20.12 3.37
C SER A 462 54.24 20.91 4.59
N ASP A 463 54.05 22.23 4.48
CA ASP A 463 53.42 23.03 5.54
C ASP A 463 51.90 23.24 5.34
N LEU A 464 51.35 22.89 4.17
CA LEU A 464 49.89 22.79 3.96
C LEU A 464 49.33 21.40 4.27
N GLU A 465 50.19 20.37 4.39
CA GLU A 465 49.76 18.98 4.59
C GLU A 465 49.48 18.61 6.06
N LEU A 466 49.87 19.46 7.02
CA LEU A 466 49.58 19.28 8.45
C LEU A 466 48.32 20.01 8.94
N ALA A 467 47.64 20.76 8.08
CA ALA A 467 46.32 21.33 8.33
C ALA A 467 45.18 20.59 7.59
N MET A 468 45.51 19.53 6.83
CA MET A 468 44.57 18.76 6.00
C MET A 468 44.49 17.27 6.36
N ALA A 469 44.99 16.86 7.53
CA ALA A 469 45.03 15.46 7.93
C ALA A 469 43.93 15.02 8.92
N ASP A 470 42.81 15.74 9.01
CA ASP A 470 41.62 15.32 9.79
C ASP A 470 40.29 15.69 9.08
N VAL A 471 40.26 15.57 7.75
CA VAL A 471 38.98 15.41 7.04
C VAL A 471 38.91 13.95 6.63
N GLU A 472 38.46 13.09 7.55
CA GLU A 472 37.81 11.85 7.12
C GLU A 472 36.64 12.26 6.22
N GLU A 473 36.78 11.99 4.92
CA GLU A 473 35.66 11.88 3.99
C GLU A 473 34.64 10.91 4.61
N MET A 474 33.59 11.46 5.22
CA MET A 474 32.57 10.71 5.96
C MET A 474 31.54 10.14 4.97
N ASP A 475 31.96 9.15 4.18
CA ASP A 475 31.20 8.63 3.03
C ASP A 475 30.08 7.63 3.39
N ASP A 476 29.96 7.17 4.64
CA ASP A 476 29.04 6.07 4.99
C ASP A 476 28.13 6.38 6.19
N VAL A 477 27.17 7.32 6.03
CA VAL A 477 25.98 7.35 6.89
C VAL A 477 25.11 6.13 6.56
N PRO A 478 24.86 5.19 7.51
CA PRO A 478 24.00 4.04 7.26
C PRO A 478 22.64 4.44 6.69
N ALA A 479 22.06 3.64 5.80
CA ALA A 479 20.79 3.97 5.14
C ALA A 479 19.65 4.21 6.14
N VAL A 480 19.70 3.56 7.31
CA VAL A 480 18.78 3.80 8.42
C VAL A 480 18.86 5.24 8.98
N GLY A 481 20.05 5.82 9.13
CA GLY A 481 20.22 7.20 9.62
C GLY A 481 19.67 8.22 8.62
N ALA A 482 19.92 7.98 7.34
CA ALA A 482 19.36 8.75 6.24
C ALA A 482 17.82 8.68 6.20
N ALA A 483 17.24 7.48 6.30
CA ALA A 483 15.79 7.30 6.28
C ALA A 483 15.10 7.94 7.49
N LEU A 484 15.74 7.95 8.67
CA LEU A 484 15.21 8.63 9.86
C LEU A 484 15.17 10.14 9.67
N THR A 485 16.23 10.73 9.13
CA THR A 485 16.34 12.19 8.95
C THR A 485 15.39 12.74 7.89
N THR A 486 14.95 11.91 6.94
CA THR A 486 14.01 12.30 5.87
C THR A 486 12.57 11.91 6.07
N SER A 487 12.25 11.40 7.25
CA SER A 487 10.91 11.00 7.59
C SER A 487 10.12 12.15 8.21
N ASN A 488 8.84 12.21 7.85
CA ASN A 488 7.86 12.98 8.63
C ASN A 488 7.53 12.26 9.96
N GLU A 489 6.85 12.97 10.85
CA GLU A 489 6.56 12.53 12.22
C GLU A 489 5.81 11.18 12.26
N ALA A 490 4.78 11.04 11.44
CA ALA A 490 3.96 9.82 11.37
C ALA A 490 4.76 8.60 10.85
N THR A 491 5.73 8.84 9.97
CA THR A 491 6.62 7.80 9.46
C THR A 491 7.65 7.40 10.51
N LEU A 492 8.27 8.37 11.20
CA LEU A 492 9.21 8.11 12.29
C LEU A 492 8.58 7.32 13.44
N THR A 493 7.37 7.70 13.84
CA THR A 493 6.65 7.01 14.91
C THR A 493 6.52 5.51 14.63
N ARG A 494 6.18 5.14 13.39
CA ARG A 494 6.07 3.74 12.96
C ARG A 494 7.44 3.08 12.78
N ALA A 495 8.39 3.79 12.20
CA ALA A 495 9.75 3.30 11.99
C ALA A 495 10.41 2.89 13.32
N LEU A 496 10.27 3.70 14.37
CA LEU A 496 10.82 3.41 15.69
C LEU A 496 10.22 2.15 16.31
N GLU A 497 8.93 1.89 16.11
CA GLU A 497 8.28 0.64 16.55
C GLU A 497 8.79 -0.59 15.76
N GLN A 498 9.06 -0.46 14.45
CA GLN A 498 9.64 -1.52 13.63
C GLN A 498 11.11 -1.82 13.99
N LEU A 499 11.90 -0.76 14.22
CA LEU A 499 13.33 -0.83 14.58
C LEU A 499 13.53 -1.35 16.01
N ALA A 500 12.62 -1.04 16.93
CA ALA A 500 12.66 -1.56 18.29
C ALA A 500 12.58 -3.10 18.31
N SER A 501 11.93 -3.72 17.32
CA SER A 501 11.83 -5.17 17.18
C SER A 501 11.35 -5.85 18.48
N SER A 502 10.22 -5.39 19.02
CA SER A 502 9.66 -5.88 20.30
C SER A 502 9.45 -7.41 20.35
N HIS A 503 9.40 -8.05 19.19
CA HIS A 503 9.22 -9.48 19.03
C HIS A 503 10.38 -10.32 19.57
N THR A 504 11.63 -9.83 19.55
CA THR A 504 12.80 -10.58 20.06
C THR A 504 12.65 -10.91 21.55
N ALA A 505 12.18 -9.95 22.34
CA ALA A 505 11.90 -10.14 23.76
C ALA A 505 10.66 -11.00 24.06
N ASN A 506 9.81 -11.25 23.06
CA ASN A 506 8.62 -12.08 23.20
C ASN A 506 8.83 -13.54 22.75
N LEU A 507 9.99 -13.88 22.19
CA LEU A 507 10.31 -15.25 21.76
C LEU A 507 10.23 -16.26 22.92
N GLY A 508 10.67 -15.87 24.12
CA GLY A 508 10.57 -16.71 25.33
C GLY A 508 9.14 -16.97 25.76
N ASN A 509 8.32 -15.93 25.89
CA ASN A 509 6.90 -16.05 26.23
C ASN A 509 6.15 -16.93 25.22
N ALA A 510 6.39 -16.74 23.93
CA ALA A 510 5.75 -17.52 22.87
C ALA A 510 6.21 -18.99 22.86
N THR A 511 7.52 -19.24 23.02
CA THR A 511 8.07 -20.60 23.09
C THR A 511 7.55 -21.36 24.30
N LEU A 512 7.56 -20.74 25.48
CA LEU A 512 7.07 -21.34 26.72
C LEU A 512 5.57 -21.64 26.67
N SER A 513 4.77 -20.81 26.00
CA SER A 513 3.34 -21.08 25.79
C SER A 513 3.09 -22.32 24.91
N GLY A 514 3.89 -22.53 23.87
CA GLY A 514 3.84 -23.75 23.08
C GLY A 514 4.29 -24.97 23.91
N ALA A 515 5.41 -24.83 24.63
CA ALA A 515 6.01 -25.90 25.40
C ALA A 515 5.19 -26.30 26.65
N SER A 516 4.43 -25.38 27.27
CA SER A 516 3.63 -25.68 28.47
C SER A 516 2.57 -26.75 28.22
N GLN A 517 2.10 -26.88 26.97
CA GLN A 517 1.12 -27.90 26.60
C GLN A 517 1.68 -29.31 26.72
N VAL A 518 3.00 -29.51 26.62
CA VAL A 518 3.62 -30.83 26.85
C VAL A 518 3.48 -31.24 28.31
N SER A 519 3.65 -30.30 29.24
CA SER A 519 3.44 -30.54 30.68
C SER A 519 1.96 -30.77 30.99
N SER A 520 1.05 -30.00 30.38
CA SER A 520 -0.40 -30.23 30.51
C SER A 520 -0.83 -31.60 29.98
N SER A 521 -0.28 -32.02 28.83
CA SER A 521 -0.44 -33.34 28.25
C SER A 521 0.02 -34.46 29.19
N MET A 522 1.24 -34.33 29.73
CA MET A 522 1.79 -35.26 30.73
C MET A 522 0.91 -35.37 31.98
N LEU A 523 0.45 -34.23 32.49
CA LEU A 523 -0.40 -34.16 33.67
C LEU A 523 -1.79 -34.77 33.41
N SER A 524 -2.38 -34.52 32.24
CA SER A 524 -3.62 -35.16 31.79
C SER A 524 -3.48 -36.69 31.72
N ALA A 525 -2.39 -37.19 31.12
CA ALA A 525 -2.10 -38.61 31.06
C ALA A 525 -1.99 -39.24 32.47
N MET A 526 -1.38 -38.54 33.44
CA MET A 526 -1.33 -38.98 34.84
C MET A 526 -2.70 -38.93 35.54
N ARG A 527 -3.53 -37.92 35.26
CA ARG A 527 -4.87 -37.78 35.84
C ARG A 527 -5.80 -38.91 35.41
N GLN A 528 -5.72 -39.37 34.16
CA GLN A 528 -6.47 -40.55 33.69
C GLN A 528 -6.13 -41.85 34.43
N LEU A 529 -4.93 -41.97 35.01
CA LEU A 529 -4.52 -43.11 35.85
C LEU A 529 -4.96 -42.96 37.32
N GLY A 530 -5.18 -41.71 37.73
CA GLY A 530 -5.68 -41.31 39.04
C GLY A 530 -7.09 -41.82 39.34
N ASP A 531 -7.87 -42.08 38.29
CA ASP A 531 -9.27 -42.43 38.35
C ASP A 531 -9.48 -43.89 38.84
N PRO A 532 -10.19 -44.12 39.96
CA PRO A 532 -10.51 -45.45 40.50
C PRO A 532 -11.08 -46.44 39.46
N ALA A 533 -11.85 -45.94 38.49
CA ALA A 533 -12.45 -46.75 37.42
C ALA A 533 -11.45 -47.32 36.41
N ASN A 534 -10.33 -46.62 36.20
CA ASN A 534 -9.24 -47.09 35.36
C ASN A 534 -8.31 -48.04 36.11
N ARG A 535 -8.20 -47.91 37.44
CA ARG A 535 -7.48 -48.86 38.30
C ARG A 535 -8.17 -50.21 38.40
N GLN A 536 -9.51 -50.22 38.55
CA GLN A 536 -10.24 -51.48 38.71
C GLN A 536 -9.96 -52.45 37.57
N THR A 537 -9.94 -52.02 36.30
CA THR A 537 -9.61 -52.90 35.16
C THR A 537 -8.14 -53.32 35.04
N LEU A 538 -7.22 -52.61 35.69
CA LEU A 538 -5.79 -52.98 35.72
C LEU A 538 -5.49 -53.96 36.87
N SER A 539 -6.36 -54.03 37.88
CA SER A 539 -6.26 -54.92 39.04
C SER A 539 -7.30 -56.05 39.08
N SER A 540 -8.39 -56.01 38.31
CA SER A 540 -9.54 -56.90 38.48
C SER A 540 -9.50 -58.24 37.73
N THR A 541 -8.39 -58.64 37.11
CA THR A 541 -8.21 -60.04 36.66
C THR A 541 -7.65 -60.96 37.74
N ALA A 542 -7.43 -60.48 38.97
CA ALA A 542 -6.77 -61.26 40.04
C ALA A 542 -7.71 -62.00 41.01
N LEU A 543 -9.03 -62.04 40.77
CA LEU A 543 -9.99 -62.61 41.74
C LEU A 543 -10.91 -63.72 41.22
N ALA A 544 -10.60 -64.34 40.08
CA ALA A 544 -11.23 -65.61 39.71
C ALA A 544 -10.22 -66.54 39.04
N THR A 545 -9.98 -67.69 39.68
CA THR A 545 -9.08 -68.80 39.37
C THR A 545 -7.64 -68.67 39.90
N GLY A 546 -7.29 -69.58 40.81
CA GLY A 546 -5.97 -69.68 41.44
C GLY A 546 -4.91 -70.27 40.51
N ASP A 547 -4.53 -69.53 39.48
CA ASP A 547 -3.35 -69.81 38.68
C ASP A 547 -2.33 -68.67 38.78
N SER A 548 -1.08 -69.04 38.99
CA SER A 548 0.05 -68.15 39.26
C SER A 548 0.60 -67.61 37.95
N SER A 549 -0.17 -66.77 37.23
CA SER A 549 0.37 -66.01 36.10
C SER A 549 -0.02 -64.53 36.19
N ARG A 550 1.01 -63.68 36.28
CA ARG A 550 0.95 -62.22 36.24
C ARG A 550 0.19 -61.76 34.99
N ASN A 551 -1.06 -61.31 35.10
CA ASN A 551 -1.78 -60.65 33.99
C ASN A 551 -2.76 -59.57 34.49
N GLY A 552 -2.25 -58.63 35.29
CA GLY A 552 -2.72 -57.24 35.27
C GLY A 552 -1.89 -56.47 34.25
N ALA A 553 -2.51 -55.60 33.45
CA ALA A 553 -1.76 -54.80 32.47
C ALA A 553 -0.81 -53.85 33.22
N ASN A 554 0.47 -54.19 33.25
CA ASN A 554 1.49 -53.42 33.96
C ASN A 554 1.95 -52.22 33.14
N GLY A 555 1.71 -52.20 31.83
CA GLY A 555 2.12 -51.14 30.91
C GLY A 555 0.93 -50.40 30.29
N ARG A 556 1.13 -49.12 29.94
CA ARG A 556 0.25 -48.41 29.01
C ARG A 556 1.08 -47.58 28.04
N LEU A 557 0.65 -47.62 26.78
CA LEU A 557 1.13 -46.76 25.70
C LEU A 557 0.05 -45.73 25.41
N TRP A 558 0.43 -44.49 25.17
CA TRP A 558 -0.49 -43.46 24.74
C TRP A 558 0.10 -42.56 23.65
N VAL A 559 -0.78 -42.08 22.78
CA VAL A 559 -0.49 -41.17 21.68
C VAL A 559 -1.39 -39.97 21.86
N GLN A 560 -0.85 -38.76 21.75
CA GLN A 560 -1.62 -37.54 21.91
C GLN A 560 -1.28 -36.51 20.83
N GLY A 561 -2.30 -36.04 20.12
CA GLY A 561 -2.23 -34.85 19.28
C GLY A 561 -2.55 -33.62 20.11
N LEU A 562 -1.76 -32.56 19.96
CA LEU A 562 -1.99 -31.27 20.61
C LEU A 562 -2.06 -30.14 19.59
N GLY A 563 -2.93 -29.17 19.86
CA GLY A 563 -3.02 -27.89 19.17
C GLY A 563 -3.18 -26.79 20.21
N ASN A 564 -2.49 -25.66 20.02
CA ASN A 564 -2.53 -24.55 20.96
C ASN A 564 -2.44 -23.23 20.22
N SER A 565 -3.20 -22.24 20.67
CA SER A 565 -3.15 -20.87 20.18
C SER A 565 -3.03 -19.90 21.35
N GLY A 566 -2.14 -18.93 21.21
CA GLY A 566 -1.88 -17.91 22.22
C GLY A 566 -1.81 -16.51 21.61
N LYS A 567 -2.32 -15.52 22.33
CA LYS A 567 -2.16 -14.10 22.03
C LYS A 567 -1.46 -13.40 23.19
N PHE A 568 -0.45 -12.59 22.84
CA PHE A 568 0.29 -11.75 23.78
C PHE A 568 0.06 -10.28 23.41
N GLU A 569 -0.61 -9.55 24.30
CA GLU A 569 -0.96 -8.15 24.11
C GLU A 569 -0.07 -7.28 24.99
N ARG A 570 0.30 -6.08 24.51
CA ARG A 570 0.97 -5.06 25.32
C ARG A 570 0.10 -3.81 25.33
N SER A 571 -0.26 -3.35 26.53
CA SER A 571 -1.14 -2.19 26.76
C SER A 571 -0.71 -0.86 26.10
N GLN A 572 0.52 -0.75 25.57
CA GLN A 572 1.07 0.49 24.99
C GLN A 572 1.72 0.30 23.61
N SER A 573 1.58 -0.86 22.95
CA SER A 573 2.08 -1.06 21.58
C SER A 573 0.99 -1.74 20.75
N SER A 574 0.86 -1.34 19.49
CA SER A 574 -0.07 -1.94 18.52
C SER A 574 0.39 -3.31 18.01
N GLN A 575 1.58 -3.78 18.42
CA GLN A 575 2.16 -5.04 17.98
C GLN A 575 1.69 -6.22 18.84
N VAL A 576 0.68 -6.94 18.36
CA VAL A 576 0.22 -8.21 18.93
C VAL A 576 1.04 -9.36 18.35
N LEU A 577 1.58 -10.23 19.22
CA LEU A 577 2.21 -11.48 18.78
C LEU A 577 1.24 -12.64 18.98
N GLN A 578 1.00 -13.39 17.89
CA GLN A 578 0.18 -14.59 17.90
C GLN A 578 1.06 -15.82 17.74
N GLN A 579 0.77 -16.86 18.50
CA GLN A 579 1.48 -18.13 18.50
C GLN A 579 0.50 -19.27 18.26
N ASN A 580 0.82 -20.16 17.32
CA ASN A 580 0.06 -21.38 17.06
C ASN A 580 0.98 -22.59 17.05
N THR A 581 0.78 -23.52 17.98
CA THR A 581 1.54 -24.76 18.09
C THR A 581 0.68 -25.95 17.70
N ARG A 582 1.27 -26.91 17.00
CA ARG A 582 0.71 -28.23 16.76
C ARG A 582 1.78 -29.28 17.02
N GLY A 583 1.41 -30.42 17.56
CA GLY A 583 2.38 -31.46 17.88
C GLY A 583 1.77 -32.83 18.07
N LEU A 584 2.66 -33.80 18.13
CA LEU A 584 2.35 -35.19 18.45
C LEU A 584 3.28 -35.64 19.57
N LEU A 585 2.69 -36.19 20.62
CA LEU A 585 3.37 -36.77 21.77
C LEU A 585 3.08 -38.27 21.84
N LEU A 586 4.06 -39.01 22.31
CA LEU A 586 4.05 -40.44 22.52
C LEU A 586 4.57 -40.69 23.93
N GLY A 587 3.89 -41.50 24.71
CA GLY A 587 4.35 -41.84 26.05
C GLY A 587 4.04 -43.26 26.43
N ALA A 588 4.87 -43.78 27.33
CA ALA A 588 4.70 -45.10 27.91
C ALA A 588 4.91 -45.01 29.42
N ASP A 589 4.14 -45.81 30.17
CA ASP A 589 4.19 -45.85 31.62
C ASP A 589 3.97 -47.26 32.15
N TRP A 590 4.57 -47.56 33.31
CA TRP A 590 4.53 -48.86 33.97
C TRP A 590 4.25 -48.75 35.46
N ALA A 591 3.42 -49.65 35.98
CA ALA A 591 3.25 -49.80 37.42
C ALA A 591 4.51 -50.45 38.03
N LEU A 592 5.07 -49.82 39.06
CA LEU A 592 6.15 -50.41 39.86
C LEU A 592 5.59 -51.28 40.99
N ASP A 593 4.54 -50.78 41.63
CA ASP A 593 3.77 -51.47 42.67
C ASP A 593 2.30 -50.99 42.59
N SER A 594 1.50 -51.26 43.63
CA SER A 594 0.09 -50.87 43.69
C SER A 594 -0.14 -49.36 43.81
N GLU A 595 0.87 -48.59 44.23
CA GLU A 595 0.77 -47.14 44.44
C GLU A 595 1.54 -46.33 43.37
N TRP A 596 2.68 -46.83 42.91
CA TRP A 596 3.63 -46.11 42.05
C TRP A 596 3.55 -46.49 40.59
N ARG A 597 3.59 -45.46 39.74
CA ARG A 597 3.66 -45.56 38.29
C ARG A 597 4.71 -44.60 37.75
N LEU A 598 5.61 -45.10 36.91
CA LEU A 598 6.63 -44.30 36.24
C LEU A 598 6.37 -44.28 34.74
N GLY A 599 6.68 -43.17 34.09
CA GLY A 599 6.57 -43.08 32.64
C GLY A 599 7.54 -42.10 32.01
N VAL A 600 7.68 -42.26 30.70
CA VAL A 600 8.46 -41.40 29.83
C VAL A 600 7.59 -40.93 28.69
N LEU A 601 7.91 -39.77 28.14
CA LEU A 601 7.31 -39.27 26.91
C LEU A 601 8.35 -38.67 25.99
N GLY A 602 8.05 -38.73 24.70
CA GLY A 602 8.79 -38.04 23.66
C GLY A 602 7.82 -37.46 22.65
N GLY A 603 8.23 -36.41 21.95
CA GLY A 603 7.40 -35.89 20.88
C GLY A 603 8.01 -34.73 20.13
N LYS A 604 7.28 -34.31 19.09
CA LYS A 604 7.68 -33.20 18.23
C LYS A 604 6.54 -32.22 18.11
N SER A 605 6.88 -30.93 18.14
CA SER A 605 5.92 -29.86 17.85
C SER A 605 6.50 -28.84 16.87
N GLN A 606 5.59 -28.16 16.18
CA GLN A 606 5.89 -27.01 15.33
C GLN A 606 5.07 -25.82 15.81
N THR A 607 5.73 -24.69 15.98
CA THR A 607 5.09 -23.43 16.37
C THR A 607 5.28 -22.38 15.30
N ARG A 608 4.19 -21.74 14.88
CA ARG A 608 4.23 -20.57 14.00
C ARG A 608 3.94 -19.31 14.80
N LEU A 609 4.76 -18.29 14.59
CA LEU A 609 4.67 -16.97 15.19
C LEU A 609 4.26 -15.95 14.11
N LYS A 610 3.30 -15.09 14.43
CA LYS A 610 2.84 -14.04 13.53
C LYS A 610 2.67 -12.73 14.28
N GLY A 611 3.33 -11.68 13.78
CA GLY A 611 3.15 -10.29 14.17
C GLY A 611 2.89 -9.42 12.94
N THR A 612 2.75 -8.10 13.12
CA THR A 612 2.47 -7.14 12.04
C THR A 612 3.56 -7.16 10.96
N ASP A 613 4.82 -7.01 11.37
CA ASP A 613 5.99 -6.98 10.46
C ASP A 613 6.99 -8.11 10.75
N PHE A 614 6.50 -9.18 11.41
CA PHE A 614 7.30 -10.28 11.91
C PHE A 614 6.64 -11.64 11.66
N GLY A 615 7.45 -12.62 11.27
CA GLY A 615 7.07 -14.03 11.19
C GLY A 615 8.15 -14.92 11.79
N GLY A 616 7.74 -16.05 12.35
CA GLY A 616 8.68 -17.03 12.87
C GLY A 616 8.15 -18.46 12.82
N ASP A 617 9.06 -19.41 12.73
CA ASP A 617 8.81 -20.83 12.80
C ASP A 617 9.74 -21.44 13.85
N LEU A 618 9.21 -22.33 14.69
CA LEU A 618 9.95 -23.04 15.73
C LEU A 618 9.67 -24.54 15.60
N ASP A 619 10.71 -25.33 15.34
CA ASP A 619 10.66 -26.79 15.36
C ASP A 619 11.20 -27.27 16.71
N SER A 620 10.42 -28.06 17.44
CA SER A 620 10.75 -28.44 18.82
C SER A 620 10.71 -29.95 19.03
N TRP A 621 11.68 -30.46 19.79
CA TRP A 621 11.71 -31.83 20.29
C TRP A 621 11.56 -31.83 21.79
N HIS A 622 10.77 -32.77 22.30
CA HIS A 622 10.42 -32.87 23.72
C HIS A 622 10.80 -34.24 24.25
N LEU A 623 11.42 -34.26 25.43
CA LEU A 623 11.69 -35.46 26.20
C LEU A 623 11.27 -35.21 27.65
N GLY A 624 10.48 -36.11 28.21
CA GLY A 624 10.01 -35.97 29.58
C GLY A 624 9.89 -37.29 30.32
N ALA A 625 9.88 -37.18 31.64
CA ALA A 625 9.62 -38.28 32.55
C ALA A 625 8.61 -37.84 33.61
N TYR A 626 7.83 -38.79 34.11
CA TYR A 626 6.80 -38.53 35.11
C TYR A 626 6.63 -39.69 36.07
N ALA A 627 6.11 -39.37 37.25
CA ALA A 627 5.78 -40.32 38.29
C ALA A 627 4.42 -39.97 38.90
N LEU A 628 3.59 -40.99 39.09
CA LEU A 628 2.34 -40.89 39.84
C LEU A 628 2.44 -41.84 41.03
N ARG A 629 2.20 -41.32 42.23
CA ARG A 629 1.93 -42.12 43.42
C ARG A 629 0.49 -41.90 43.85
N GLN A 630 -0.28 -42.97 43.99
CA GLN A 630 -1.59 -42.92 44.62
C GLN A 630 -1.59 -43.75 45.90
N SER A 631 -1.91 -43.12 47.02
CA SER A 631 -2.11 -43.80 48.30
C SER A 631 -3.48 -43.40 48.87
N GLY A 632 -4.46 -44.29 48.73
CA GLY A 632 -5.86 -44.02 49.07
C GLY A 632 -6.41 -42.78 48.33
N PRO A 633 -7.00 -41.80 49.03
CA PRO A 633 -7.53 -40.58 48.41
C PRO A 633 -6.43 -39.62 47.93
N LEU A 634 -5.19 -39.79 48.36
CA LEU A 634 -4.08 -38.88 48.05
C LEU A 634 -3.39 -39.27 46.74
N ALA A 635 -3.22 -38.30 45.85
CA ALA A 635 -2.47 -38.43 44.60
C ALA A 635 -1.29 -37.45 44.57
N LEU A 636 -0.08 -37.95 44.35
CA LEU A 636 1.11 -37.15 44.07
C LEU A 636 1.52 -37.36 42.62
N ARG A 637 1.62 -36.28 41.84
CA ARG A 637 2.02 -36.29 40.43
C ARG A 637 3.27 -35.44 40.27
N LEU A 638 4.32 -36.03 39.72
CA LEU A 638 5.60 -35.39 39.46
C LEU A 638 5.90 -35.47 37.96
N GLY A 639 6.43 -34.41 37.39
CA GLY A 639 6.79 -34.39 35.97
C GLY A 639 7.95 -33.45 35.69
N ALA A 640 8.79 -33.84 34.73
CA ALA A 640 9.86 -33.00 34.20
C ALA A 640 9.97 -33.18 32.69
N VAL A 641 10.16 -32.07 31.97
CA VAL A 641 10.29 -32.01 30.51
C VAL A 641 11.47 -31.15 30.14
N HIS A 642 12.35 -31.67 29.29
CA HIS A 642 13.37 -30.91 28.59
C HIS A 642 13.01 -30.83 27.11
N SER A 643 13.11 -29.65 26.53
CA SER A 643 12.83 -29.42 25.11
C SER A 643 13.94 -28.63 24.46
N ILE A 644 14.27 -29.00 23.24
CA ILE A 644 15.18 -28.23 22.37
C ILE A 644 14.36 -27.62 21.24
N HIS A 645 14.74 -26.41 20.83
CA HIS A 645 13.99 -25.59 19.89
C HIS A 645 14.92 -24.99 18.83
N GLU A 646 14.59 -25.20 17.57
CA GLU A 646 15.25 -24.57 16.43
C GLU A 646 14.31 -23.53 15.81
N GLY A 647 14.71 -22.26 15.90
CA GLY A 647 13.90 -21.11 15.52
C GLY A 647 14.42 -20.40 14.29
N ARG A 648 13.51 -20.04 13.38
CA ARG A 648 13.77 -19.20 12.22
C ARG A 648 12.85 -17.99 12.27
N THR A 649 13.41 -16.80 12.18
CA THR A 649 12.67 -15.54 12.23
C THR A 649 12.82 -14.77 10.92
N ARG A 650 11.78 -14.01 10.58
CA ARG A 650 11.76 -13.06 9.47
C ARG A 650 11.12 -11.76 9.96
N ARG A 651 11.76 -10.64 9.67
CA ARG A 651 11.27 -9.29 10.01
C ARG A 651 11.43 -8.38 8.81
N ASN A 652 10.44 -7.52 8.57
CA ASN A 652 10.53 -6.50 7.53
C ASN A 652 10.63 -5.13 8.21
N VAL A 653 11.49 -4.26 7.67
CA VAL A 653 11.55 -2.84 8.03
C VAL A 653 11.37 -2.04 6.77
N ASP A 654 10.34 -1.20 6.73
CA ASP A 654 10.00 -0.44 5.53
C ASP A 654 9.51 0.96 5.90
N PHE A 655 10.36 1.96 5.66
CA PHE A 655 10.03 3.37 5.85
C PHE A 655 10.96 4.29 5.06
N ALA A 656 10.41 5.41 4.55
CA ALA A 656 11.17 6.48 3.90
C ALA A 656 12.21 6.02 2.86
N GLY A 657 11.86 5.01 2.05
CA GLY A 657 12.73 4.46 1.00
C GLY A 657 13.69 3.36 1.45
N LEU A 658 13.83 3.12 2.77
CA LEU A 658 14.51 1.96 3.33
C LEU A 658 13.57 0.75 3.27
N SER A 659 14.05 -0.39 2.75
CA SER A 659 13.30 -1.64 2.71
C SER A 659 14.23 -2.83 2.97
N ASP A 660 14.21 -3.32 4.20
CA ASP A 660 15.05 -4.44 4.65
C ASP A 660 14.20 -5.70 4.90
N ARG A 661 14.74 -6.86 4.50
CA ARG A 661 14.13 -8.17 4.72
C ARG A 661 15.07 -9.04 5.54
N LEU A 662 14.85 -9.02 6.84
CA LEU A 662 15.77 -9.56 7.82
C LEU A 662 15.42 -11.00 8.14
N LYS A 663 16.46 -11.84 8.27
CA LYS A 663 16.34 -13.26 8.63
C LYS A 663 17.27 -13.59 9.78
N GLY A 664 16.76 -14.28 10.81
CA GLY A 664 17.53 -14.77 11.94
C GLY A 664 17.32 -16.27 12.16
N ASN A 665 18.37 -16.96 12.56
CA ASN A 665 18.29 -18.36 13.02
C ASN A 665 18.78 -18.40 14.46
N HIS A 666 18.04 -19.06 15.34
CA HIS A 666 18.41 -19.17 16.76
C HIS A 666 18.13 -20.57 17.29
N ARG A 667 18.88 -20.96 18.31
CA ARG A 667 18.64 -22.18 19.10
C ARG A 667 18.24 -21.79 20.50
N ALA A 668 17.34 -22.58 21.07
CA ALA A 668 16.88 -22.40 22.43
C ALA A 668 16.58 -23.75 23.09
N ASP A 669 16.59 -23.78 24.41
CA ASP A 669 16.14 -24.90 25.22
C ASP A 669 15.13 -24.44 26.28
N SER A 670 14.23 -25.34 26.66
CA SER A 670 13.33 -25.13 27.79
C SER A 670 13.32 -26.33 28.73
N GLN A 671 13.14 -26.02 30.00
CA GLN A 671 13.10 -26.98 31.09
C GLN A 671 11.84 -26.68 31.90
N GLN A 672 11.04 -27.72 32.14
CA GLN A 672 9.82 -27.60 32.94
C GLN A 672 9.82 -28.70 33.98
N ALA A 673 9.41 -28.36 35.20
CA ALA A 673 9.22 -29.32 36.27
C ALA A 673 7.98 -28.94 37.06
N PHE A 674 7.22 -29.93 37.53
CA PHE A 674 6.07 -29.68 38.38
C PHE A 674 5.84 -30.79 39.38
N ALA A 675 5.17 -30.43 40.47
CA ALA A 675 4.63 -31.33 41.47
C ALA A 675 3.17 -30.93 41.75
N GLU A 676 2.23 -31.87 41.61
CA GLU A 676 0.82 -31.69 41.98
C GLU A 676 0.44 -32.68 43.09
N LEU A 677 -0.18 -32.16 44.14
CA LEU A 677 -0.82 -32.95 45.19
C LEU A 677 -2.33 -32.78 45.06
N GLY A 678 -3.06 -33.89 44.98
CA GLY A 678 -4.53 -33.93 44.91
C GLY A 678 -5.12 -34.83 45.98
N TYR A 679 -6.32 -34.49 46.46
CA TYR A 679 -7.04 -35.29 47.45
C TYR A 679 -8.46 -35.58 46.97
N ASN A 680 -8.78 -36.85 46.70
CA ASN A 680 -10.08 -37.25 46.18
C ASN A 680 -11.14 -37.33 47.30
N LEU A 681 -12.13 -36.44 47.24
CA LEU A 681 -13.30 -36.34 48.12
C LEU A 681 -14.56 -37.01 47.53
N GLY A 682 -14.41 -37.75 46.43
CA GLY A 682 -15.54 -38.33 45.67
C GLY A 682 -16.35 -39.39 46.43
N SER A 683 -17.61 -39.54 46.03
CA SER A 683 -18.55 -40.56 46.52
C SER A 683 -19.39 -41.08 45.35
N GLY A 684 -19.54 -42.40 45.24
CA GLY A 684 -20.20 -43.05 44.10
C GLY A 684 -19.49 -42.75 42.77
N ASN A 685 -20.24 -42.26 41.78
CA ASN A 685 -19.72 -41.98 40.44
C ASN A 685 -19.10 -40.58 40.28
N LEU A 686 -19.27 -39.71 41.30
CA LEU A 686 -18.75 -38.35 41.30
C LEU A 686 -17.40 -38.29 42.02
N HIS A 687 -16.38 -37.82 41.32
CA HIS A 687 -15.05 -37.56 41.85
C HIS A 687 -14.82 -36.05 41.96
N ALA A 688 -14.44 -35.59 43.15
CA ALA A 688 -14.08 -34.21 43.42
C ALA A 688 -12.68 -34.17 44.02
N GLU A 689 -11.72 -33.56 43.33
CA GLU A 689 -10.30 -33.54 43.72
C GLU A 689 -9.81 -32.08 43.80
N PRO A 690 -9.83 -31.45 44.99
CA PRO A 690 -8.98 -30.29 45.23
C PRO A 690 -7.51 -30.65 45.00
N PHE A 691 -6.76 -29.72 44.40
CA PHE A 691 -5.34 -29.90 44.13
C PHE A 691 -4.54 -28.62 44.33
N VAL A 692 -3.26 -28.80 44.67
CA VAL A 692 -2.23 -27.77 44.66
C VAL A 692 -1.09 -28.22 43.77
N ASN A 693 -0.61 -27.32 42.91
CA ASN A 693 0.50 -27.58 42.00
C ASN A 693 1.57 -26.51 42.18
N ILE A 694 2.84 -26.91 42.18
CA ILE A 694 4.00 -26.03 42.05
C ILE A 694 4.66 -26.36 40.72
N GLY A 695 4.94 -25.33 39.92
CA GLY A 695 5.55 -25.47 38.61
C GLY A 695 6.72 -24.51 38.43
N TYR A 696 7.82 -25.02 37.89
CA TYR A 696 9.00 -24.25 37.50
C TYR A 696 9.22 -24.38 35.99
N GLN A 697 9.52 -23.26 35.34
CA GLN A 697 9.82 -23.20 33.91
C GLN A 697 11.06 -22.35 33.69
N ARG A 698 12.00 -22.84 32.88
CA ARG A 698 13.18 -22.09 32.42
C ARG A 698 13.25 -22.16 30.90
N TYR A 699 13.61 -21.04 30.29
CA TYR A 699 13.86 -20.88 28.86
C TYR A 699 15.20 -20.19 28.67
N HIS A 700 16.03 -20.70 27.77
CA HIS A 700 17.28 -20.08 27.39
C HIS A 700 17.40 -20.08 25.86
N HIS A 701 17.84 -18.97 25.28
CA HIS A 701 18.21 -18.93 23.87
C HIS A 701 19.63 -18.40 23.69
N GLU A 702 20.32 -18.94 22.70
CA GLU A 702 21.63 -18.45 22.28
C GLU A 702 21.49 -17.08 21.59
N GLY A 703 22.57 -16.29 21.62
CA GLY A 703 22.63 -15.06 20.83
C GLY A 703 22.64 -15.36 19.34
N PHE A 704 22.04 -14.48 18.54
CA PHE A 704 21.98 -14.65 17.08
C PHE A 704 22.03 -13.32 16.34
N LYS A 705 22.54 -13.36 15.11
CA LYS A 705 22.63 -12.19 14.22
C LYS A 705 21.63 -12.32 13.09
N GLU A 706 20.86 -11.27 12.85
CA GLU A 706 20.02 -11.15 11.66
C GLU A 706 20.90 -10.85 10.43
N LYS A 707 20.38 -11.17 9.24
CA LYS A 707 20.98 -10.83 7.95
C LYS A 707 19.93 -10.20 7.05
N GLY A 708 20.32 -9.27 6.18
CA GLY A 708 19.47 -8.79 5.08
C GLY A 708 19.21 -7.28 5.04
N GLY A 709 20.09 -6.45 5.61
CA GLY A 709 20.03 -4.98 5.51
C GLY A 709 20.72 -4.25 6.67
N ASP A 710 20.71 -2.92 6.63
CA ASP A 710 21.34 -2.03 7.61
C ASP A 710 20.65 -2.06 8.98
N THR A 711 19.39 -2.50 9.01
CA THR A 711 18.60 -2.63 10.25
C THR A 711 18.67 -4.02 10.88
N ALA A 712 19.63 -4.85 10.43
CA ALA A 712 19.91 -6.15 11.02
C ALA A 712 20.36 -6.03 12.48
N LEU A 713 19.79 -6.86 13.35
CA LEU A 713 20.12 -6.88 14.78
C LEU A 713 21.10 -7.99 15.14
N ASN A 714 21.98 -7.70 16.10
CA ASN A 714 22.69 -8.70 16.89
C ASN A 714 21.97 -8.88 18.23
N VAL A 715 21.19 -9.95 18.36
CA VAL A 715 20.43 -10.27 19.58
C VAL A 715 21.33 -11.07 20.52
N LYS A 716 21.54 -10.58 21.74
CA LYS A 716 22.35 -11.28 22.74
C LYS A 716 21.58 -12.46 23.34
N ALA A 717 22.31 -13.40 23.95
CA ALA A 717 21.70 -14.54 24.64
C ALA A 717 20.82 -14.07 25.80
N GLN A 718 19.75 -14.79 26.08
CA GLN A 718 18.81 -14.46 27.17
C GLN A 718 18.38 -15.72 27.90
N THR A 719 18.17 -15.59 29.21
CA THR A 719 17.51 -16.61 30.05
C THR A 719 16.28 -16.02 30.72
N GLN A 720 15.22 -16.82 30.83
CA GLN A 720 13.99 -16.52 31.53
C GLN A 720 13.63 -17.71 32.43
N ASP A 721 13.24 -17.44 33.67
CA ASP A 721 12.75 -18.44 34.62
C ASP A 721 11.48 -17.94 35.32
N ASN A 722 10.58 -18.88 35.59
CA ASN A 722 9.25 -18.63 36.10
C ASN A 722 8.89 -19.69 37.13
N LEU A 723 8.61 -19.29 38.37
CA LEU A 723 8.04 -20.15 39.40
C LEU A 723 6.55 -19.82 39.54
N SER A 724 5.71 -20.84 39.65
CA SER A 724 4.26 -20.67 39.79
C SER A 724 3.66 -21.64 40.79
N SER A 725 2.56 -21.24 41.40
CA SER A 725 1.68 -22.11 42.18
C SER A 725 0.27 -22.07 41.61
N THR A 726 -0.37 -23.21 41.47
CA THR A 726 -1.78 -23.31 41.05
C THR A 726 -2.59 -24.00 42.13
N PHE A 727 -3.67 -23.38 42.57
CA PHE A 727 -4.65 -23.98 43.46
C PHE A 727 -5.97 -24.16 42.71
N GLY A 728 -6.57 -25.34 42.79
CA GLY A 728 -7.79 -25.61 42.04
C GLY A 728 -8.59 -26.79 42.53
N ALA A 729 -9.68 -27.05 41.84
CA ALA A 729 -10.53 -28.21 42.05
C ALA A 729 -10.89 -28.84 40.72
N ARG A 730 -10.98 -30.17 40.74
CA ARG A 730 -11.37 -30.99 39.61
C ARG A 730 -12.61 -31.80 39.93
N LEU A 731 -13.51 -31.88 38.98
CA LEU A 731 -14.71 -32.69 39.02
C LEU A 731 -14.67 -33.68 37.86
N ALA A 732 -15.01 -34.93 38.10
CA ALA A 732 -15.23 -35.93 37.07
C ALA A 732 -16.45 -36.77 37.45
N ASN A 733 -17.26 -37.15 36.47
CA ASN A 733 -18.40 -38.02 36.71
C ASN A 733 -18.39 -39.18 35.73
N GLN A 734 -18.82 -40.36 36.17
CA GLN A 734 -18.76 -41.58 35.36
C GLN A 734 -20.14 -42.05 34.96
N TYR A 735 -20.30 -42.31 33.66
CA TYR A 735 -21.51 -42.84 33.06
C TYR A 735 -21.20 -44.15 32.35
N THR A 736 -21.88 -45.23 32.75
CA THR A 736 -21.86 -46.49 32.01
C THR A 736 -22.94 -46.44 30.94
N LEU A 737 -22.56 -46.63 29.69
CA LEU A 737 -23.46 -46.70 28.54
C LEU A 737 -24.06 -48.11 28.42
N ASP A 738 -25.21 -48.23 27.77
CA ASP A 738 -25.86 -49.54 27.52
C ASP A 738 -24.98 -50.50 26.71
N SER A 739 -24.01 -49.97 25.97
CA SER A 739 -23.00 -50.73 25.23
C SER A 739 -21.88 -51.33 26.10
N GLY A 740 -21.87 -51.09 27.41
CA GLY A 740 -20.79 -51.48 28.33
C GLY A 740 -19.57 -50.56 28.31
N MET A 741 -19.58 -49.53 27.46
CA MET A 741 -18.55 -48.48 27.42
C MET A 741 -18.74 -47.50 28.59
N ARG A 742 -17.64 -46.87 29.04
CA ARG A 742 -17.71 -45.85 30.11
C ARG A 742 -17.29 -44.49 29.61
N LEU A 743 -18.13 -43.50 29.85
CA LEU A 743 -17.94 -42.10 29.50
C LEU A 743 -17.65 -41.29 30.77
N THR A 744 -16.52 -40.58 30.79
CA THR A 744 -16.09 -39.76 31.92
C THR A 744 -15.89 -38.31 31.48
N PRO A 745 -16.92 -37.45 31.55
CA PRO A 745 -16.72 -36.01 31.50
C PRO A 745 -15.96 -35.51 32.72
N HIS A 746 -15.02 -34.59 32.49
CA HIS A 746 -14.26 -33.95 33.56
C HIS A 746 -14.09 -32.44 33.32
N LEU A 747 -14.06 -31.70 34.43
CA LEU A 747 -13.89 -30.24 34.48
C LEU A 747 -12.87 -29.90 35.57
N SER A 748 -11.98 -28.95 35.31
CA SER A 748 -11.01 -28.44 36.27
C SER A 748 -10.99 -26.92 36.21
N ALA A 749 -10.95 -26.29 37.37
CA ALA A 749 -10.73 -24.84 37.48
C ALA A 749 -9.65 -24.58 38.53
N GLY A 750 -8.76 -23.65 38.26
CA GLY A 750 -7.69 -23.28 39.18
C GLY A 750 -7.24 -21.85 39.01
N TRP A 751 -6.76 -21.25 40.10
CA TRP A 751 -6.08 -19.98 40.12
C TRP A 751 -4.57 -20.23 40.14
N LYS A 752 -3.86 -19.66 39.15
CA LYS A 752 -2.42 -19.76 39.00
C LYS A 752 -1.79 -18.42 39.33
N HIS A 753 -0.84 -18.44 40.26
CA HIS A 753 -0.01 -17.29 40.64
C HIS A 753 1.42 -17.48 40.13
N LEU A 754 1.97 -16.48 39.45
CA LEU A 754 3.33 -16.42 38.94
C LEU A 754 4.20 -15.53 39.86
N TYR A 755 5.29 -16.11 40.37
CA TYR A 755 6.23 -15.42 41.25
C TYR A 755 7.37 -14.78 40.44
N GLY A 756 7.94 -13.71 40.97
CA GLY A 756 9.10 -13.02 40.39
C GLY A 756 8.72 -11.91 39.40
N ARG A 757 9.58 -11.72 38.39
CA ARG A 757 9.43 -10.68 37.38
C ARG A 757 8.41 -11.13 36.32
N THR A 758 7.46 -10.26 36.01
CA THR A 758 6.47 -10.50 34.94
C THR A 758 6.96 -10.03 33.58
N THR A 759 8.11 -9.36 33.50
CA THR A 759 8.72 -8.91 32.24
C THR A 759 10.19 -9.30 32.22
N HIS A 760 10.68 -9.60 31.02
CA HIS A 760 12.10 -9.86 30.78
C HIS A 760 12.63 -8.88 29.75
N GLN A 761 13.95 -8.71 29.73
CA GLN A 761 14.64 -7.82 28.81
C GLN A 761 15.57 -8.61 27.92
N THR A 762 15.57 -8.28 26.64
CA THR A 762 16.53 -8.77 25.66
C THR A 762 17.42 -7.61 25.27
N GLU A 763 18.72 -7.85 25.28
CA GLU A 763 19.72 -6.89 24.83
C GLU A 763 20.06 -7.14 23.36
N GLN A 764 20.12 -6.08 22.57
CA GLN A 764 20.40 -6.16 21.14
C GLN A 764 21.09 -4.88 20.65
N ASN A 765 21.82 -4.95 19.54
CA ASN A 765 22.37 -3.78 18.85
C ASN A 765 22.04 -3.83 17.35
N LEU A 766 21.96 -2.67 16.69
CA LEU A 766 21.92 -2.61 15.24
C LEU A 766 23.32 -2.89 14.72
N MET A 767 23.48 -3.81 13.77
CA MET A 767 24.79 -4.17 13.23
C MET A 767 25.47 -3.03 12.46
N ALA A 768 24.69 -2.07 11.96
CA ALA A 768 25.21 -0.84 11.34
C ALA A 768 25.76 0.17 12.36
N LEU A 769 25.57 -0.07 13.66
CA LEU A 769 26.09 0.75 14.75
C LEU A 769 27.13 -0.06 15.53
N ASN A 770 28.31 0.53 15.76
CA ASN A 770 29.33 -0.08 16.64
C ASN A 770 28.73 -0.33 18.04
N ASP A 771 29.21 -1.40 18.70
CA ASP A 771 28.78 -2.17 19.89
C ASP A 771 27.82 -1.61 20.98
N ASP A 772 27.32 -0.39 20.92
CA ASP A 772 26.29 0.15 21.81
C ASP A 772 25.02 -0.70 21.72
N SER A 773 24.56 -1.20 22.86
CA SER A 773 23.37 -2.05 22.95
C SER A 773 22.19 -1.29 23.55
N PHE A 774 21.00 -1.72 23.18
CA PHE A 774 19.75 -1.27 23.78
C PHE A 774 18.93 -2.47 24.25
N LYS A 775 18.09 -2.22 25.26
CA LYS A 775 17.26 -3.26 25.89
C LYS A 775 15.81 -3.09 25.48
N ILE A 776 15.19 -4.20 25.14
CA ILE A 776 13.79 -4.30 24.75
C ILE A 776 13.06 -5.18 25.77
N LYS A 777 11.91 -4.71 26.25
CA LYS A 777 11.08 -5.42 27.22
C LYS A 777 10.08 -6.33 26.51
N SER A 778 9.86 -7.52 27.06
CA SER A 778 8.78 -8.42 26.68
C SER A 778 7.40 -7.85 26.99
N SER A 779 6.36 -8.47 26.44
CA SER A 779 5.00 -8.39 27.02
C SER A 779 5.02 -8.87 28.46
N ALA A 780 4.18 -8.28 29.31
CA ALA A 780 4.06 -8.71 30.69
C ALA A 780 3.32 -10.06 30.73
N LEU A 781 3.92 -11.03 31.41
CA LEU A 781 3.23 -12.23 31.85
C LEU A 781 2.19 -11.86 32.90
N ASP A 782 1.09 -12.62 32.93
CA ASP A 782 0.06 -12.45 33.92
C ASP A 782 0.52 -12.99 35.27
N ARG A 783 0.48 -12.12 36.28
CA ARG A 783 0.80 -12.49 37.67
C ARG A 783 -0.23 -13.47 38.21
N ASP A 784 -1.48 -13.28 37.83
CA ASP A 784 -2.63 -14.08 38.24
C ASP A 784 -3.43 -14.47 37.01
N SER A 785 -3.68 -15.77 36.85
CA SER A 785 -4.44 -16.32 35.71
C SER A 785 -5.46 -17.34 36.19
N LEU A 786 -6.62 -17.37 35.52
CA LEU A 786 -7.58 -18.45 35.64
C LEU A 786 -7.19 -19.56 34.66
N VAL A 787 -7.05 -20.78 35.17
CA VAL A 787 -6.81 -22.00 34.40
C VAL A 787 -8.08 -22.83 34.38
N LEU A 788 -8.56 -23.17 33.20
CA LEU A 788 -9.74 -23.99 32.98
C LEU A 788 -9.39 -25.18 32.11
N GLU A 789 -9.88 -26.36 32.45
CA GLU A 789 -9.80 -27.54 31.60
C GLU A 789 -11.15 -28.23 31.57
N ALA A 790 -11.57 -28.70 30.40
CA ALA A 790 -12.75 -29.52 30.23
C ALA A 790 -12.43 -30.65 29.26
N GLY A 791 -12.92 -31.85 29.52
CA GLY A 791 -12.68 -32.97 28.63
C GLY A 791 -13.63 -34.13 28.84
N LEU A 792 -13.47 -35.10 27.96
CA LEU A 792 -14.32 -36.28 27.86
C LEU A 792 -13.44 -37.48 27.53
N ASP A 793 -13.42 -38.45 28.43
CA ASP A 793 -12.76 -39.73 28.23
C ASP A 793 -13.79 -40.82 27.94
N LEU A 794 -13.55 -41.61 26.90
CA LEU A 794 -14.38 -42.73 26.49
C LEU A 794 -13.57 -44.02 26.53
N LYS A 795 -13.90 -44.86 27.49
CA LYS A 795 -13.32 -46.19 27.62
C LYS A 795 -14.03 -47.15 26.69
N LEU A 796 -13.35 -47.48 25.58
CA LEU A 796 -13.83 -48.37 24.54
C LEU A 796 -13.81 -49.84 24.99
N SER A 797 -12.79 -50.22 25.78
CA SER A 797 -12.62 -51.58 26.31
C SER A 797 -11.81 -51.54 27.62
N PRO A 798 -11.62 -52.68 28.32
CA PRO A 798 -10.72 -52.71 29.49
C PRO A 798 -9.30 -52.22 29.19
N ARG A 799 -8.86 -52.30 27.92
CA ARG A 799 -7.50 -51.94 27.49
C ARG A 799 -7.43 -50.64 26.68
N GLN A 800 -8.52 -50.14 26.10
CA GLN A 800 -8.49 -48.98 25.20
C GLN A 800 -9.29 -47.80 25.73
N ASN A 801 -8.69 -46.60 25.67
CA ASN A 801 -9.30 -45.33 26.04
C ASN A 801 -9.08 -44.27 24.95
N LEU A 802 -10.10 -43.46 24.67
CA LEU A 802 -10.04 -42.30 23.77
C LEU A 802 -10.47 -41.06 24.55
N GLY A 803 -9.68 -40.00 24.51
CA GLY A 803 -9.97 -38.75 25.22
C GLY A 803 -9.89 -37.54 24.33
N VAL A 804 -10.75 -36.55 24.57
CA VAL A 804 -10.66 -35.20 24.00
C VAL A 804 -10.71 -34.18 25.11
N GLY A 805 -9.88 -33.14 25.00
CA GLY A 805 -9.77 -32.12 26.04
C GLY A 805 -9.54 -30.73 25.47
N TYR A 806 -10.01 -29.74 26.21
CA TYR A 806 -9.77 -28.33 26.00
C TYR A 806 -9.10 -27.75 27.25
N SER A 807 -8.06 -26.94 27.06
CA SER A 807 -7.39 -26.19 28.12
C SER A 807 -7.43 -24.69 27.80
N GLY A 808 -7.65 -23.87 28.83
CA GLY A 808 -7.66 -22.42 28.74
C GLY A 808 -6.86 -21.80 29.88
N GLU A 809 -5.98 -20.86 29.57
CA GLU A 809 -5.35 -19.99 30.56
C GLU A 809 -5.67 -18.54 30.19
N VAL A 810 -6.36 -17.83 31.09
CA VAL A 810 -6.85 -16.47 30.85
C VAL A 810 -6.32 -15.56 31.96
N GLY A 811 -5.54 -14.55 31.58
CA GLY A 811 -5.11 -13.47 32.45
C GLY A 811 -5.45 -12.10 31.86
N GLY A 812 -4.86 -11.04 32.42
CA GLY A 812 -5.09 -9.66 31.99
C GLY A 812 -4.43 -9.28 30.67
N ASN A 813 -3.28 -9.89 30.34
CA ASN A 813 -2.43 -9.56 29.19
C ASN A 813 -2.28 -10.71 28.19
N SER A 814 -2.65 -11.93 28.58
CA SER A 814 -2.52 -13.12 27.74
C SER A 814 -3.74 -14.04 27.81
N ARG A 815 -4.02 -14.68 26.68
CA ARG A 815 -5.05 -15.71 26.55
C ARG A 815 -4.50 -16.87 25.74
N LYS A 816 -4.59 -18.07 26.30
CA LYS A 816 -4.09 -19.31 25.70
C LYS A 816 -5.20 -20.34 25.66
N HIS A 817 -5.31 -21.03 24.54
CA HIS A 817 -6.33 -22.03 24.29
C HIS A 817 -5.69 -23.26 23.66
N GLY A 818 -5.81 -24.41 24.33
CA GLY A 818 -5.32 -25.70 23.87
C GLY A 818 -6.47 -26.66 23.58
N VAL A 819 -6.26 -27.52 22.58
CA VAL A 819 -7.10 -28.68 22.29
C VAL A 819 -6.18 -29.89 22.21
N MET A 820 -6.61 -31.00 22.81
CA MET A 820 -5.87 -32.25 22.81
C MET A 820 -6.79 -33.42 22.47
N GLY A 821 -6.27 -34.38 21.72
CA GLY A 821 -6.90 -35.66 21.47
C GLY A 821 -5.93 -36.77 21.82
N GLN A 822 -6.37 -37.75 22.61
CA GLN A 822 -5.52 -38.80 23.14
C GLN A 822 -6.12 -40.18 22.88
N TRP A 823 -5.27 -41.13 22.52
CA TRP A 823 -5.59 -42.56 22.53
C TRP A 823 -4.61 -43.27 23.45
N ALA A 824 -5.10 -44.23 24.24
CA ALA A 824 -4.28 -45.02 25.14
C ALA A 824 -4.65 -46.51 25.10
N LEU A 825 -3.62 -47.35 25.21
CA LEU A 825 -3.70 -48.81 25.21
C LEU A 825 -2.93 -49.39 26.40
N ALA A 826 -3.61 -50.14 27.26
CA ALA A 826 -3.01 -50.90 28.36
C ALA A 826 -2.65 -52.34 27.92
N PHE A 827 -1.50 -52.85 28.36
CA PHE A 827 -0.98 -54.18 28.04
C PHE A 827 -0.30 -54.89 29.22
#